data_AF-A0A2K8P6J1-F1
#
_entry.id   AF-A0A2K8P6J1-F1
#
_cell.length_a   1.000
_cell.length_b   1.000
_cell.length_c   1.000
_cell.angle_alpha   90.00
_cell.angle_beta   90.00
_cell.angle_gamma   90.00
#
_symmetry.space_group_name_H-M   'P 1'
#
loop_
_entity.id
_entity.type
_entity.pdbx_description
1 polymer ?
#
loop_
_entity_poly.entity_id
_entity_poly.type
_entity_poly.pdbx_seq_one_letter_code
_entity_poly.pdbx_strand_id
1 'polypeptide(L)'
;MKKLLLTLSSVFIIAGAAGSVVSCGVSPEKEVIFALIGGYSMSDTDLEKLNAYKEMADEFNEEHKNEENFVPINVVWRESSYLNNAVLTGDNLPDLYISYVDAASTYLESTVADQVRDMEKSMGEDGFKKFTDDLITPAFIEEGKYKETQVVFPFGKSFDISVINVNLLFQFMALFEEESVKSKLTNLEEKYKQYNAKRKNVLENNTEMSGTRIFKNGLTIVQNNQYLKQNDLEVPIDSTTYNYLVDLFLKVDNSIDGIKSIFASTKNVLALTIAMNQIIQKNLLDVTVKIDNNKYVKPNEKFNFAFGIDSLDNKYYMDYASTSEGHEIIDIQNDKDFWYNATYENKKANITLNSESQSFKDTSKYLQGMKKIALSNFEKDKSVPINYSEQWNGVFSTSRYEQNSQSKTYITQDFTKGTMFMGSASSANDFYFTTSWTKNLDVYNNQNLPTQKETVTYTPVTRADVITTSKTNESNPEKAVFMSQGRGIAGFKSNGSNALYKEESVKNFLNYIMQPVPAARFALRTSYMPATKSGMLIYENYLNGNYNNNEGNPKDKKALIKVVQEIEASYNSNSITEHQAEELIPEYFGQILTNNKPEWKAGISPVNTGFINDYLNPKIGNEVHLEENKVSLVSSKAHPVTDIVRSGIKNSISGTNGIMDLAKKPNMSFYDLIKSPSNATDSAYLAYWLGRQQGDFYKEINLKYS
;
A
#
# COMPACT_ATOMS: atom_id res chain seq x y z
N MET A 1 12.16 -13.15 9.92
CA MET A 1 12.37 -13.50 11.34
C MET A 1 12.64 -12.31 12.28
N LYS A 2 12.77 -11.05 11.82
CA LYS A 2 12.91 -9.88 12.71
C LYS A 2 11.59 -9.36 13.32
N LYS A 3 10.44 -9.64 12.70
CA LYS A 3 9.10 -9.36 13.27
C LYS A 3 8.58 -10.46 14.20
N LEU A 4 9.22 -11.63 14.20
CA LEU A 4 8.84 -12.75 15.06
C LEU A 4 9.11 -12.41 16.54
N LEU A 5 10.07 -11.52 16.82
CA LEU A 5 10.39 -11.06 18.17
C LEU A 5 9.26 -10.27 18.84
N LEU A 6 8.31 -9.68 18.08
CA LEU A 6 7.13 -9.03 18.67
C LEU A 6 6.10 -10.04 19.22
N THR A 7 6.21 -11.30 18.84
CA THR A 7 5.34 -12.41 19.29
C THR A 7 6.09 -13.52 20.05
N LEU A 8 7.40 -13.36 20.27
CA LEU A 8 8.24 -14.34 20.97
C LEU A 8 8.88 -13.83 22.25
N SER A 9 8.87 -12.53 22.52
CA SER A 9 9.32 -12.00 23.82
C SER A 9 8.30 -12.22 24.95
N SER A 10 7.12 -12.78 24.67
CA SER A 10 6.09 -13.12 25.66
C SER A 10 6.14 -14.57 26.18
N VAL A 11 7.17 -15.35 25.83
CA VAL A 11 7.34 -16.71 26.36
C VAL A 11 8.74 -16.87 26.96
N PHE A 12 8.95 -16.36 28.18
CA PHE A 12 9.77 -16.94 29.26
C PHE A 12 10.01 -15.91 30.38
N ILE A 13 8.99 -15.59 31.18
CA ILE A 13 9.17 -15.31 32.63
C ILE A 13 7.88 -15.78 33.34
N ILE A 14 7.83 -17.05 33.75
CA ILE A 14 6.94 -17.45 34.85
C ILE A 14 7.82 -17.74 36.06
N ALA A 15 7.37 -17.17 37.18
CA ALA A 15 7.77 -17.37 38.57
C ALA A 15 8.93 -16.52 39.10
N GLY A 16 8.56 -15.54 39.93
CA GLY A 16 9.23 -15.36 41.23
C GLY A 16 10.03 -14.07 41.42
N ALA A 17 9.34 -12.94 41.60
CA ALA A 17 9.75 -11.92 42.58
C ALA A 17 8.59 -10.96 42.85
N ALA A 18 7.76 -11.30 43.83
CA ALA A 18 7.18 -10.27 44.70
C ALA A 18 8.36 -9.68 45.49
N GLY A 19 9.06 -8.74 44.88
CA GLY A 19 10.16 -8.00 45.47
C GLY A 19 9.90 -6.55 45.19
N SER A 20 9.54 -5.82 46.24
CA SER A 20 9.48 -4.36 46.28
C SER A 20 10.71 -3.75 45.62
N VAL A 21 10.59 -3.38 44.34
CA VAL A 21 11.52 -2.46 43.70
C VAL A 21 11.13 -1.09 44.22
N VAL A 22 11.94 -0.58 45.14
CA VAL A 22 11.96 0.85 45.44
C VAL A 22 12.38 1.53 44.14
N SER A 23 11.39 1.96 43.35
CA SER A 23 11.62 2.82 42.20
C SER A 23 12.18 4.13 42.73
N CYS A 24 13.50 4.30 42.65
CA CYS A 24 14.07 5.62 42.48
C CYS A 24 13.35 6.21 41.25
N GLY A 25 12.40 7.12 41.46
CA GLY A 25 11.54 7.64 40.40
C GLY A 25 12.37 8.08 39.20
N VAL A 26 11.96 7.67 38.00
CA VAL A 26 12.57 8.13 36.77
C VAL A 26 12.37 9.64 36.69
N SER A 27 13.44 10.41 36.48
CA SER A 27 13.35 11.85 36.30
C SER A 27 12.56 12.15 35.01
N PRO A 28 11.49 12.95 35.07
CA PRO A 28 10.74 13.35 33.88
C PRO A 28 11.63 14.07 32.85
N GLU A 29 11.30 13.88 31.57
CA GLU A 29 11.97 14.57 30.46
C GLU A 29 11.63 16.07 30.46
N LYS A 30 12.63 16.91 30.15
CA LYS A 30 12.45 18.37 30.10
C LYS A 30 11.82 18.84 28.79
N GLU A 31 12.01 18.08 27.72
CA GLU A 31 11.50 18.36 26.37
C GLU A 31 10.22 17.58 26.10
N VAL A 32 9.48 17.96 25.05
CA VAL A 32 8.39 17.14 24.53
C VAL A 32 9.01 16.02 23.68
N ILE A 33 8.80 14.76 24.07
CA ILE A 33 9.35 13.61 23.34
C ILE A 33 8.36 13.15 22.29
N PHE A 34 8.75 13.26 21.01
CA PHE A 34 8.01 12.71 19.88
C PHE A 34 8.71 11.46 19.34
N ALA A 35 8.18 10.27 19.66
CA ALA A 35 8.83 9.00 19.35
C ALA A 35 8.35 8.35 18.04
N LEU A 36 9.31 8.02 17.17
CA LEU A 36 9.10 7.06 16.09
C LEU A 36 9.49 5.66 16.56
N ILE A 37 8.52 4.75 16.54
CA ILE A 37 8.68 3.38 17.01
C ILE A 37 8.99 2.44 15.82
N GLY A 38 10.13 1.76 15.86
CA GLY A 38 10.53 0.84 14.79
C GLY A 38 11.51 -0.26 15.24
N GLY A 39 12.15 -0.92 14.29
CA GLY A 39 13.05 -2.04 14.60
C GLY A 39 14.31 -1.61 15.36
N TYR A 40 15.01 -2.59 15.95
CA TYR A 40 16.33 -2.40 16.59
C TYR A 40 17.34 -1.68 15.69
N SER A 41 17.31 -1.99 14.39
CA SER A 41 18.06 -1.26 13.36
C SER A 41 17.12 -0.39 12.53
N MET A 42 17.49 0.88 12.35
CA MET A 42 16.79 1.83 11.48
C MET A 42 17.17 1.54 10.02
N SER A 43 16.19 1.32 9.15
CA SER A 43 16.43 1.27 7.70
C SER A 43 16.56 2.67 7.09
N ASP A 44 17.07 2.79 5.86
CA ASP A 44 17.15 4.09 5.18
C ASP A 44 15.78 4.76 5.07
N THR A 45 14.73 3.99 4.77
CA THR A 45 13.34 4.47 4.74
C THR A 45 12.84 4.92 6.11
N ASP A 46 13.30 4.28 7.19
CA ASP A 46 12.95 4.70 8.54
C ASP A 46 13.65 6.01 8.92
N LEU A 47 14.92 6.17 8.53
CA LEU A 47 15.70 7.40 8.73
C LEU A 47 15.10 8.58 7.96
N GLU A 48 14.65 8.36 6.72
CA GLU A 48 13.94 9.38 5.94
C GLU A 48 12.68 9.88 6.65
N LYS A 49 11.87 8.98 7.21
CA LYS A 49 10.67 9.34 7.99
C LYS A 49 11.04 10.11 9.25
N LEU A 50 12.07 9.66 9.98
CA LEU A 50 12.56 10.34 11.17
C LEU A 50 13.00 11.77 10.84
N ASN A 51 13.76 11.94 9.76
CA ASN A 51 14.25 13.25 9.34
C ASN A 51 13.10 14.17 8.91
N ALA A 52 12.06 13.65 8.24
CA ALA A 52 10.89 14.45 7.87
C ALA A 52 10.13 14.99 9.09
N TYR A 53 9.98 14.19 10.16
CA TYR A 53 9.40 14.69 11.41
C TYR A 53 10.32 15.65 12.16
N LYS A 54 11.63 15.39 12.17
CA LYS A 54 12.62 16.30 12.76
C LYS A 54 12.60 17.67 12.12
N GLU A 55 12.55 17.73 10.80
CA GLU A 55 12.49 19.01 10.07
C GLU A 55 11.27 19.85 10.47
N MET A 56 10.08 19.23 10.56
CA MET A 56 8.89 19.93 11.05
C MET A 56 9.04 20.40 12.51
N ALA A 57 9.63 19.57 13.37
CA ALA A 57 9.89 19.95 14.75
C ALA A 57 10.93 21.08 14.86
N ASP A 58 11.99 21.04 14.06
CA ASP A 58 13.05 22.05 14.04
C ASP A 58 12.52 23.40 13.53
N GLU A 59 11.69 23.40 12.49
CA GLU A 59 11.00 24.60 11.99
C GLU A 59 10.10 25.22 13.06
N PHE A 60 9.23 24.40 13.69
CA PHE A 60 8.36 24.83 14.78
C PHE A 60 9.15 25.35 16.00
N ASN A 61 10.22 24.65 16.39
CA ASN A 61 11.05 25.04 17.52
C ASN A 61 11.76 26.38 17.27
N GLU A 62 12.25 26.60 16.05
CA GLU A 62 12.92 27.86 15.67
C GLU A 62 11.94 29.04 15.65
N GLU A 63 10.70 28.83 15.21
CA GLU A 63 9.63 29.84 15.21
C GLU A 63 9.29 30.30 16.65
N HIS A 64 9.21 29.36 17.60
CA HIS A 64 8.72 29.62 18.95
C HIS A 64 9.82 29.74 20.02
N LYS A 65 11.11 29.65 19.68
CA LYS A 65 12.22 29.64 20.66
C LYS A 65 12.29 30.85 21.60
N ASN A 66 11.68 31.97 21.21
CA ASN A 66 11.69 33.21 21.99
C ASN A 66 10.43 33.39 22.85
N GLU A 67 9.47 32.46 22.78
CA GLU A 67 8.26 32.50 23.57
C GLU A 67 8.54 32.12 25.02
N GLU A 68 7.88 32.81 25.95
CA GLU A 68 8.05 32.56 27.37
C GLU A 68 7.52 31.16 27.73
N ASN A 69 8.31 30.39 28.48
CA ASN A 69 7.98 29.03 28.91
C ASN A 69 7.85 28.00 27.77
N PHE A 70 8.34 28.31 26.56
CA PHE A 70 8.37 27.35 25.45
C PHE A 70 9.19 26.10 25.80
N VAL A 71 8.63 24.93 25.48
CA VAL A 71 9.34 23.64 25.56
C VAL A 71 9.52 23.07 24.16
N PRO A 72 10.75 22.76 23.72
CA PRO A 72 10.99 22.25 22.38
C PRO A 72 10.50 20.82 22.18
N ILE A 73 10.14 20.50 20.93
CA ILE A 73 9.80 19.16 20.47
C ILE A 73 11.07 18.43 20.06
N ASN A 74 11.33 17.27 20.67
CA ASN A 74 12.48 16.42 20.35
C ASN A 74 12.00 15.11 19.72
N VAL A 75 12.33 14.94 18.43
CA VAL A 75 11.94 13.76 17.65
C VAL A 75 12.99 12.66 17.76
N VAL A 76 12.60 11.51 18.30
CA VAL A 76 13.51 10.42 18.64
C VAL A 76 13.11 9.09 18.01
N TRP A 77 14.10 8.27 17.67
CA TRP A 77 13.88 6.86 17.34
C TRP A 77 13.84 6.03 18.61
N ARG A 78 12.90 5.08 18.68
CA ARG A 78 12.79 4.09 19.75
C ARG A 78 12.50 2.72 19.17
N GLU A 79 13.01 1.70 19.83
CA GLU A 79 12.78 0.31 19.43
C GLU A 79 11.33 -0.12 19.66
N SER A 80 10.89 -1.14 18.94
CA SER A 80 9.49 -1.57 18.92
C SER A 80 8.95 -2.05 20.26
N SER A 81 9.84 -2.49 21.16
CA SER A 81 9.49 -2.92 22.52
C SER A 81 9.42 -1.76 23.52
N TYR A 82 9.86 -0.55 23.15
CA TYR A 82 10.01 0.57 24.08
C TYR A 82 8.73 0.88 24.85
N LEU A 83 7.60 1.08 24.16
CA LEU A 83 6.34 1.43 24.82
C LEU A 83 5.87 0.35 25.79
N ASN A 84 5.90 -0.92 25.36
CA ASN A 84 5.52 -2.04 26.23
C ASN A 84 6.43 -2.14 27.45
N ASN A 85 7.75 -2.00 27.26
CA ASN A 85 8.71 -2.02 28.35
C ASN A 85 8.47 -0.85 29.31
N ALA A 86 8.27 0.37 28.79
CA ALA A 86 8.02 1.55 29.61
C ALA A 86 6.74 1.41 30.44
N VAL A 87 5.67 0.85 29.86
CA VAL A 87 4.43 0.52 30.59
C VAL A 87 4.68 -0.50 31.71
N LEU A 88 5.50 -1.53 31.46
CA LEU A 88 5.80 -2.58 32.43
C LEU A 88 6.72 -2.11 33.56
N THR A 89 7.71 -1.27 33.25
CA THR A 89 8.72 -0.82 34.22
C THR A 89 8.36 0.49 34.90
N GLY A 90 7.29 1.18 34.45
CA GLY A 90 6.93 2.52 34.93
C GLY A 90 7.93 3.60 34.50
N ASP A 91 8.55 3.42 33.32
CA ASP A 91 9.49 4.38 32.74
C ASP A 91 8.75 5.54 32.05
N ASN A 92 9.47 6.60 31.67
CA ASN A 92 8.88 7.72 30.94
C ASN A 92 8.27 7.27 29.61
N LEU A 93 6.99 7.58 29.42
CA LEU A 93 6.28 7.43 28.16
C LEU A 93 6.47 8.70 27.30
N PRO A 94 6.49 8.58 25.96
CA PRO A 94 6.64 9.74 25.09
C PRO A 94 5.36 10.56 25.05
N ASP A 95 5.49 11.89 24.94
CA ASP A 95 4.36 12.82 24.86
C ASP A 95 3.56 12.63 23.57
N LEU A 96 4.27 12.35 22.47
CA LEU A 96 3.72 11.99 21.16
C LEU A 96 4.45 10.76 20.60
N TYR A 97 3.76 9.93 19.83
CA TYR A 97 4.39 8.82 19.11
C TYR A 97 3.62 8.44 17.84
N ILE A 98 4.35 7.85 16.89
CA ILE A 98 3.78 7.37 15.63
C ILE A 98 3.28 5.94 15.78
N SER A 99 1.99 5.71 15.54
CA SER A 99 1.36 4.40 15.72
C SER A 99 0.24 4.10 14.72
N TYR A 100 -0.05 2.81 14.56
CA TYR A 100 -1.33 2.38 13.98
C TYR A 100 -2.46 2.51 15.03
N VAL A 101 -3.68 2.74 14.54
CA VAL A 101 -4.88 2.95 15.34
C VAL A 101 -5.18 1.78 16.28
N ASP A 102 -5.07 0.56 15.77
CA ASP A 102 -5.33 -0.67 16.53
C ASP A 102 -4.35 -0.85 17.69
N ALA A 103 -3.05 -0.64 17.43
CA ALA A 103 -2.03 -0.75 18.46
C ALA A 103 -2.18 0.33 19.54
N ALA A 104 -2.48 1.58 19.17
CA ALA A 104 -2.69 2.66 20.13
C ALA A 104 -3.93 2.41 21.02
N SER A 105 -4.99 1.84 20.45
CA SER A 105 -6.23 1.55 21.20
C SER A 105 -6.04 0.56 22.34
N THR A 106 -5.02 -0.32 22.28
CA THR A 106 -4.72 -1.29 23.35
C THR A 106 -4.38 -0.62 24.68
N TYR A 107 -3.79 0.58 24.67
CA TYR A 107 -3.35 1.27 25.89
C TYR A 107 -4.51 1.83 26.71
N LEU A 108 -5.68 2.11 26.09
CA LEU A 108 -6.89 2.55 26.79
C LEU A 108 -7.50 1.48 27.71
N GLU A 109 -7.06 0.23 27.59
CA GLU A 109 -7.51 -0.90 28.41
C GLU A 109 -6.35 -1.50 29.24
N SER A 110 -5.28 -0.73 29.38
CA SER A 110 -4.05 -1.12 30.08
C SER A 110 -3.90 -0.40 31.42
N THR A 111 -2.79 -0.66 32.12
CA THR A 111 -2.45 0.02 33.39
C THR A 111 -2.12 1.50 33.24
N VAL A 112 -1.93 1.99 32.01
CA VAL A 112 -1.63 3.39 31.70
C VAL A 112 -2.79 4.11 31.01
N ALA A 113 -4.00 3.56 31.08
CA ALA A 113 -5.18 4.09 30.38
C ALA A 113 -5.49 5.56 30.74
N ASP A 114 -5.24 5.97 31.97
CA ASP A 114 -5.41 7.35 32.45
C ASP A 114 -4.36 8.33 31.90
N GLN A 115 -3.22 7.81 31.46
CA GLN A 115 -2.13 8.55 30.82
C GLN A 115 -2.29 8.66 29.31
N VAL A 116 -3.13 7.83 28.68
CA VAL A 116 -3.40 7.94 27.24
C VAL A 116 -4.03 9.30 26.95
N ARG A 117 -3.51 9.95 25.92
CA ARG A 117 -3.97 11.26 25.46
C ARG A 117 -5.26 11.12 24.65
N ASP A 118 -6.20 12.02 24.92
CA ASP A 118 -7.28 12.31 23.99
C ASP A 118 -6.78 13.37 23.02
N MET A 119 -6.55 12.97 21.77
CA MET A 119 -5.90 13.80 20.76
C MET A 119 -6.78 15.00 20.40
N GLU A 120 -8.10 14.81 20.32
CA GLU A 120 -9.09 15.88 20.08
C GLU A 120 -8.93 16.99 21.14
N LYS A 121 -8.99 16.61 22.42
CA LYS A 121 -8.83 17.57 23.52
C LYS A 121 -7.45 18.22 23.54
N SER A 122 -6.42 17.51 23.11
CA SER A 122 -5.04 18.00 23.10
C SER A 122 -4.77 19.00 21.99
N MET A 123 -5.46 18.90 20.85
CA MET A 123 -5.39 19.88 19.77
C MET A 123 -6.17 21.16 20.11
N GLY A 124 -7.22 21.02 20.91
CA GLY A 124 -8.18 22.09 21.22
C GLY A 124 -9.31 22.18 20.18
N GLU A 125 -10.45 22.71 20.61
CA GLU A 125 -11.71 22.72 19.83
C GLU A 125 -11.56 23.37 18.45
N ASP A 126 -11.02 24.59 18.40
CA ASP A 126 -10.85 25.34 17.15
C ASP A 126 -9.90 24.61 16.18
N GLY A 127 -8.79 24.11 16.69
CA GLY A 127 -7.80 23.36 15.92
C GLY A 127 -8.36 22.06 15.35
N PHE A 128 -9.05 21.30 16.20
CA PHE A 128 -9.68 20.05 15.82
C PHE A 128 -10.78 20.25 14.78
N LYS A 129 -11.64 21.27 14.97
CA LYS A 129 -12.66 21.63 13.99
C LYS A 129 -12.05 22.02 12.65
N LYS A 130 -11.04 22.90 12.65
CA LYS A 130 -10.34 23.32 11.43
C LYS A 130 -9.74 22.12 10.69
N PHE A 131 -9.10 21.22 11.42
CA PHE A 131 -8.51 20.00 10.86
C PHE A 131 -9.57 19.06 10.27
N THR A 132 -10.66 18.79 11.00
CA THR A 132 -11.71 17.86 10.57
C THR A 132 -12.49 18.38 9.37
N ASP A 133 -12.75 19.68 9.28
CA ASP A 133 -13.40 20.32 8.14
C ASP A 133 -12.55 20.18 6.84
N ASP A 134 -11.22 20.15 6.98
CA ASP A 134 -10.27 20.04 5.87
C ASP A 134 -9.89 18.59 5.53
N LEU A 135 -10.39 17.57 6.24
CA LEU A 135 -10.11 16.17 5.91
C LEU A 135 -10.69 15.79 4.53
N ILE A 136 -9.96 14.94 3.80
CA ILE A 136 -10.41 14.35 2.53
C ILE A 136 -11.71 13.55 2.72
N THR A 137 -11.81 12.83 3.84
CA THR A 137 -13.00 12.07 4.23
C THR A 137 -13.11 12.03 5.75
N PRO A 138 -14.33 12.15 6.32
CA PRO A 138 -14.54 11.98 7.77
C PRO A 138 -14.13 10.58 8.26
N ALA A 139 -14.07 9.59 7.36
CA ALA A 139 -13.55 8.27 7.66
C ALA A 139 -12.15 8.29 8.32
N PHE A 140 -11.29 9.25 7.97
CA PHE A 140 -9.94 9.31 8.51
C PHE A 140 -9.88 9.71 9.99
N ILE A 141 -10.87 10.44 10.50
CA ILE A 141 -10.91 10.70 11.95
C ILE A 141 -11.57 9.55 12.70
N GLU A 142 -12.65 8.98 12.12
CA GLU A 142 -13.37 7.85 12.71
C GLU A 142 -12.51 6.59 12.87
N GLU A 143 -11.58 6.31 11.95
CA GLU A 143 -10.65 5.17 12.11
C GLU A 143 -9.78 5.29 13.37
N GLY A 144 -9.50 6.51 13.83
CA GLY A 144 -8.64 6.80 14.97
C GLY A 144 -9.39 6.89 16.30
N LYS A 145 -10.71 6.63 16.30
CA LYS A 145 -11.57 6.69 17.47
C LYS A 145 -11.80 5.30 18.05
N TYR A 146 -11.49 5.13 19.34
CA TYR A 146 -11.85 3.93 20.11
C TYR A 146 -12.67 4.36 21.33
N LYS A 147 -13.89 3.82 21.48
CA LYS A 147 -14.91 4.33 22.40
C LYS A 147 -15.15 5.84 22.15
N GLU A 148 -15.17 6.66 23.19
CA GLU A 148 -15.35 8.12 23.09
C GLU A 148 -14.02 8.89 23.11
N THR A 149 -12.91 8.27 22.71
CA THR A 149 -11.59 8.91 22.73
C THR A 149 -10.96 8.87 21.35
N GLN A 150 -10.51 10.04 20.87
CA GLN A 150 -9.67 10.12 19.69
C GLN A 150 -8.25 9.72 20.09
N VAL A 151 -7.87 8.46 19.83
CA VAL A 151 -6.55 7.94 20.23
C VAL A 151 -5.45 8.27 19.24
N VAL A 152 -5.82 8.47 17.97
CA VAL A 152 -4.86 8.70 16.89
C VAL A 152 -5.41 9.76 15.94
N PHE A 153 -4.60 10.76 15.59
CA PHE A 153 -4.90 11.61 14.44
C PHE A 153 -4.32 11.04 13.15
N PRO A 154 -5.09 11.06 12.03
CA PRO A 154 -4.54 10.74 10.73
C PRO A 154 -3.52 11.82 10.33
N PHE A 155 -2.40 11.43 9.72
CA PHE A 155 -1.40 12.36 9.25
C PHE A 155 -0.89 11.99 7.85
N GLY A 156 0.06 11.04 7.77
CA GLY A 156 0.51 10.46 6.51
C GLY A 156 -0.33 9.26 6.10
N LYS A 157 -1.05 9.38 4.98
CA LYS A 157 -1.86 8.30 4.40
C LYS A 157 -1.19 7.65 3.19
N SER A 158 -1.49 6.39 2.96
CA SER A 158 -1.18 5.70 1.72
C SER A 158 -2.32 4.75 1.40
N PHE A 159 -2.46 4.37 0.14
CA PHE A 159 -3.56 3.53 -0.30
C PHE A 159 -3.04 2.29 -1.00
N ASP A 160 -3.65 1.13 -0.77
CA ASP A 160 -3.39 -0.03 -1.63
C ASP A 160 -3.98 0.23 -3.01
N ILE A 161 -3.11 0.58 -3.95
CA ILE A 161 -3.42 0.81 -5.35
C ILE A 161 -3.04 -0.42 -6.18
N SER A 162 -3.59 -0.53 -7.38
CA SER A 162 -3.14 -1.48 -8.40
C SER A 162 -2.63 -0.73 -9.61
N VAL A 163 -1.59 -1.25 -10.27
CA VAL A 163 -0.98 -0.65 -11.45
C VAL A 163 -0.99 -1.68 -12.57
N ILE A 164 -1.53 -1.31 -13.74
CA ILE A 164 -1.58 -2.15 -14.94
C ILE A 164 -0.37 -1.85 -15.83
N ASN A 165 0.25 -2.90 -16.37
CA ASN A 165 1.22 -2.81 -17.45
C ASN A 165 0.50 -2.95 -18.81
N VAL A 166 0.22 -1.81 -19.43
CA VAL A 166 -0.56 -1.74 -20.68
C VAL A 166 0.22 -2.30 -21.87
N ASN A 167 1.54 -2.10 -21.90
CA ASN A 167 2.41 -2.68 -22.94
C ASN A 167 2.33 -4.21 -22.95
N LEU A 168 2.35 -4.85 -21.77
CA LEU A 168 2.18 -6.30 -21.68
C LEU A 168 0.79 -6.76 -22.12
N LEU A 169 -0.26 -6.05 -21.71
CA LEU A 169 -1.64 -6.36 -22.12
C LEU A 169 -1.77 -6.35 -23.66
N PHE A 170 -1.29 -5.30 -24.31
CA PHE A 170 -1.39 -5.17 -25.77
C PHE A 170 -0.61 -6.25 -26.50
N GLN A 171 0.60 -6.57 -26.05
CA GLN A 171 1.36 -7.69 -26.62
C GLN A 171 0.68 -9.04 -26.39
N PHE A 172 0.02 -9.23 -25.25
CA PHE A 172 -0.72 -10.45 -24.97
C PHE A 172 -1.96 -10.59 -25.85
N MET A 173 -2.73 -9.51 -26.04
CA MET A 173 -3.88 -9.49 -26.96
C MET A 173 -3.45 -9.78 -28.41
N ALA A 174 -2.26 -9.31 -28.82
CA ALA A 174 -1.71 -9.55 -30.14
C ALA A 174 -1.38 -11.04 -30.42
N LEU A 175 -1.33 -11.90 -29.40
CA LEU A 175 -1.10 -13.33 -29.56
C LEU A 175 -2.33 -14.08 -30.11
N PHE A 176 -3.51 -13.45 -30.11
CA PHE A 176 -4.75 -14.01 -30.64
C PHE A 176 -4.87 -13.72 -32.14
N GLU A 177 -5.10 -14.74 -32.96
CA GLU A 177 -5.11 -14.59 -34.41
C GLU A 177 -6.42 -14.03 -34.96
N GLU A 178 -7.49 -14.01 -34.16
CA GLU A 178 -8.81 -13.48 -34.49
C GLU A 178 -8.74 -12.04 -34.99
N GLU A 179 -9.18 -11.81 -36.23
CA GLU A 179 -9.18 -10.48 -36.84
C GLU A 179 -9.98 -9.46 -36.03
N SER A 180 -11.07 -9.89 -35.39
CA SER A 180 -11.87 -9.04 -34.50
C SER A 180 -11.11 -8.60 -33.25
N VAL A 181 -10.26 -9.46 -32.68
CA VAL A 181 -9.41 -9.12 -31.53
C VAL A 181 -8.28 -8.17 -31.97
N LYS A 182 -7.67 -8.42 -33.14
CA LYS A 182 -6.65 -7.53 -33.72
C LYS A 182 -7.19 -6.12 -34.00
N SER A 183 -8.36 -6.02 -34.64
CA SER A 183 -9.02 -4.74 -34.87
C SER A 183 -9.33 -4.02 -33.55
N LYS A 184 -9.74 -4.76 -32.52
CA LYS A 184 -9.99 -4.21 -31.19
C LYS A 184 -8.72 -3.67 -30.54
N LEU A 185 -7.62 -4.42 -30.61
CA LEU A 185 -6.31 -4.00 -30.12
C LEU A 185 -5.85 -2.69 -30.77
N THR A 186 -5.94 -2.56 -32.10
CA THR A 186 -5.55 -1.33 -32.80
C THR A 186 -6.29 -0.10 -32.28
N ASN A 187 -7.61 -0.23 -32.04
CA ASN A 187 -8.42 0.86 -31.49
C ASN A 187 -8.00 1.23 -30.06
N LEU A 188 -7.72 0.23 -29.21
CA LEU A 188 -7.25 0.45 -27.84
C LEU A 188 -5.87 1.12 -27.81
N GLU A 189 -4.95 0.68 -28.66
CA GLU A 189 -3.62 1.30 -28.80
C GLU A 189 -3.72 2.77 -29.20
N GLU A 190 -4.58 3.10 -30.16
CA GLU A 190 -4.80 4.49 -30.58
C GLU A 190 -5.35 5.33 -29.43
N LYS A 191 -6.35 4.82 -28.70
CA LYS A 191 -6.92 5.51 -27.54
C LYS A 191 -5.90 5.70 -26.41
N TYR A 192 -5.06 4.71 -26.17
CA TYR A 192 -4.01 4.80 -25.17
C TYR A 192 -2.91 5.81 -25.57
N LYS A 193 -2.52 5.85 -26.85
CA LYS A 193 -1.61 6.88 -27.39
C LYS A 193 -2.18 8.29 -27.20
N GLN A 194 -3.48 8.49 -27.50
CA GLN A 194 -4.17 9.76 -27.28
C GLN A 194 -4.19 10.15 -25.79
N TYR A 195 -4.40 9.17 -24.90
CA TYR A 195 -4.34 9.39 -23.45
C TYR A 195 -2.93 9.80 -23.00
N ASN A 196 -1.87 9.10 -23.42
CA ASN A 196 -0.48 9.48 -23.11
C ASN A 196 -0.12 10.88 -23.61
N ALA A 197 -0.59 11.26 -24.81
CA ALA A 197 -0.37 12.61 -25.35
C ALA A 197 -1.00 13.70 -24.46
N LYS A 198 -2.20 13.48 -23.93
CA LYS A 198 -2.89 14.42 -23.04
C LYS A 198 -2.18 14.60 -21.70
N ARG A 199 -1.49 13.57 -21.21
CA ARG A 199 -0.77 13.58 -19.93
C ARG A 199 0.75 13.76 -20.07
N LYS A 200 1.24 14.34 -21.16
CA LYS A 200 2.69 14.46 -21.43
C LYS A 200 3.52 15.04 -20.27
N ASN A 201 2.97 15.96 -19.49
CA ASN A 201 3.66 16.59 -18.35
C ASN A 201 3.97 15.55 -17.26
N VAL A 202 3.00 14.69 -16.93
CA VAL A 202 3.16 13.61 -15.92
C VAL A 202 4.05 12.46 -16.43
N LEU A 203 4.43 12.51 -17.71
CA LEU A 203 5.31 11.55 -18.38
C LEU A 203 6.68 12.14 -18.74
N GLU A 204 7.04 13.31 -18.21
CA GLU A 204 8.29 14.01 -18.53
C GLU A 204 8.50 14.22 -20.04
N ASN A 205 7.41 14.46 -20.77
CA ASN A 205 7.33 14.57 -22.22
C ASN A 205 7.66 13.29 -23.01
N ASN A 206 7.87 12.15 -22.35
CA ASN A 206 8.03 10.85 -23.00
C ASN A 206 6.69 10.10 -23.09
N THR A 207 5.93 10.38 -24.15
CA THR A 207 4.57 9.83 -24.32
C THR A 207 4.55 8.44 -24.96
N GLU A 208 5.66 7.98 -25.51
CA GLU A 208 5.76 6.69 -26.17
C GLU A 208 5.92 5.56 -25.13
N MET A 209 5.17 4.47 -25.32
CA MET A 209 5.38 3.24 -24.55
C MET A 209 6.81 2.71 -24.76
N SER A 210 7.32 1.94 -23.79
CA SER A 210 8.70 1.45 -23.78
C SER A 210 9.11 0.66 -25.02
N GLY A 211 8.15 -0.02 -25.66
CA GLY A 211 8.42 -0.97 -26.73
C GLY A 211 9.18 -2.21 -26.24
N THR A 212 9.25 -2.45 -24.91
CA THR A 212 9.82 -3.67 -24.34
C THR A 212 9.06 -4.87 -24.89
N ARG A 213 9.70 -5.73 -25.67
CA ARG A 213 9.08 -6.96 -26.20
C ARG A 213 9.16 -8.06 -25.16
N ILE A 214 8.05 -8.69 -24.78
CA ILE A 214 8.01 -9.73 -23.75
C ILE A 214 8.02 -11.15 -24.33
N PHE A 215 7.31 -11.37 -25.43
CA PHE A 215 7.10 -12.70 -26.00
C PHE A 215 8.07 -13.02 -27.14
N LYS A 216 8.32 -14.32 -27.37
CA LYS A 216 9.03 -14.80 -28.57
C LYS A 216 8.30 -14.36 -29.84
N ASN A 217 9.07 -14.01 -30.87
CA ASN A 217 8.50 -13.61 -32.15
C ASN A 217 7.75 -14.77 -32.80
N GLY A 218 6.57 -14.51 -33.38
CA GLY A 218 5.70 -15.52 -33.98
C GLY A 218 4.94 -16.40 -32.97
N LEU A 219 4.96 -16.09 -31.68
CA LEU A 219 4.14 -16.76 -30.67
C LEU A 219 2.65 -16.49 -30.94
N THR A 220 1.83 -17.55 -30.91
CA THR A 220 0.37 -17.43 -30.98
C THR A 220 -0.31 -18.24 -29.90
N ILE A 221 -1.46 -17.75 -29.44
CA ILE A 221 -2.38 -18.49 -28.59
C ILE A 221 -3.45 -19.11 -29.50
N VAL A 222 -3.65 -20.41 -29.36
CA VAL A 222 -4.61 -21.16 -30.18
C VAL A 222 -5.59 -21.93 -29.30
N GLN A 223 -6.77 -22.17 -29.84
CA GLN A 223 -7.75 -23.03 -29.18
C GLN A 223 -7.26 -24.48 -29.20
N ASN A 224 -7.23 -25.14 -28.04
CA ASN A 224 -6.80 -26.52 -27.91
C ASN A 224 -7.80 -27.48 -28.56
N ASN A 225 -7.58 -27.81 -29.82
CA ASN A 225 -8.26 -28.90 -30.52
C ASN A 225 -7.37 -30.14 -30.47
N GLN A 226 -7.90 -31.29 -30.05
CA GLN A 226 -7.16 -32.55 -29.78
C GLN A 226 -6.35 -33.12 -30.97
N TYR A 227 -6.33 -32.47 -32.15
CA TYR A 227 -5.89 -33.04 -33.43
C TYR A 227 -4.84 -32.23 -34.22
N LEU A 228 -4.26 -31.15 -33.71
CA LEU A 228 -3.21 -30.42 -34.45
C LEU A 228 -1.80 -30.84 -34.01
N LYS A 229 -0.91 -31.07 -34.99
CA LYS A 229 0.54 -31.16 -34.78
C LYS A 229 1.00 -29.82 -34.23
N GLN A 230 1.22 -29.73 -32.93
CA GLN A 230 1.61 -28.50 -32.24
C GLN A 230 2.91 -27.94 -32.82
N ASN A 231 2.88 -26.67 -33.21
CA ASN A 231 4.09 -25.88 -33.43
C ASN A 231 4.69 -25.49 -32.07
N ASP A 232 6.02 -25.40 -31.97
CA ASP A 232 6.72 -25.02 -30.73
C ASP A 232 6.42 -23.58 -30.28
N LEU A 233 5.91 -22.74 -31.18
CA LEU A 233 5.49 -21.36 -30.93
C LEU A 233 3.96 -21.20 -30.80
N GLU A 234 3.23 -22.29 -30.62
CA GLU A 234 1.79 -22.26 -30.32
C GLU A 234 1.52 -22.62 -28.85
N VAL A 235 0.66 -21.84 -28.21
CA VAL A 235 0.18 -22.08 -26.84
C VAL A 235 -1.28 -22.49 -26.87
N PRO A 236 -1.59 -23.80 -26.75
CA PRO A 236 -2.96 -24.28 -26.76
C PRO A 236 -3.64 -24.04 -25.42
N ILE A 237 -4.69 -23.22 -25.42
CA ILE A 237 -5.55 -22.96 -24.26
C ILE A 237 -6.86 -23.73 -24.42
N ASP A 238 -7.43 -24.25 -23.33
CA ASP A 238 -8.73 -24.92 -23.39
C ASP A 238 -9.82 -24.03 -24.00
N SER A 239 -10.76 -24.62 -24.72
CA SER A 239 -11.77 -23.90 -25.48
C SER A 239 -12.61 -22.94 -24.63
N THR A 240 -12.83 -23.26 -23.36
CA THR A 240 -13.65 -22.42 -22.47
C THR A 240 -12.89 -21.14 -22.12
N THR A 241 -11.64 -21.26 -21.68
CA THR A 241 -10.80 -20.11 -21.36
C THR A 241 -10.48 -19.27 -22.60
N TYR A 242 -10.18 -19.93 -23.74
CA TYR A 242 -9.90 -19.24 -24.99
C TYR A 242 -11.08 -18.37 -25.46
N ASN A 243 -12.26 -18.97 -25.60
CA ASN A 243 -13.45 -18.26 -26.03
C ASN A 243 -13.83 -17.14 -25.05
N TYR A 244 -13.62 -17.35 -23.75
CA TYR A 244 -13.85 -16.33 -22.75
C TYR A 244 -12.93 -15.12 -22.92
N LEU A 245 -11.63 -15.33 -23.15
CA LEU A 245 -10.69 -14.23 -23.38
C LEU A 245 -11.01 -13.46 -24.66
N VAL A 246 -11.34 -14.16 -25.75
CA VAL A 246 -11.78 -13.53 -27.00
C VAL A 246 -13.02 -12.67 -26.74
N ASP A 247 -14.05 -13.22 -26.10
CA ASP A 247 -15.29 -12.48 -25.78
C ASP A 247 -15.03 -11.26 -24.88
N LEU A 248 -14.19 -11.42 -23.86
CA LEU A 248 -13.77 -10.34 -22.97
C LEU A 248 -13.12 -9.20 -23.77
N PHE A 249 -12.17 -9.52 -24.66
CA PHE A 249 -11.50 -8.51 -25.47
C PHE A 249 -12.45 -7.85 -26.45
N LEU A 250 -13.38 -8.57 -27.07
CA LEU A 250 -14.34 -7.96 -28.01
C LEU A 250 -15.31 -6.98 -27.32
N LYS A 251 -15.69 -7.26 -26.08
CA LYS A 251 -16.67 -6.47 -25.31
C LYS A 251 -16.08 -5.29 -24.54
N VAL A 252 -14.77 -5.24 -24.33
CA VAL A 252 -14.14 -4.14 -23.60
C VAL A 252 -14.40 -2.80 -24.30
N ASP A 253 -14.65 -1.71 -23.57
CA ASP A 253 -14.79 -0.40 -24.22
C ASP A 253 -13.45 0.13 -24.74
N ASN A 254 -13.47 0.93 -25.82
CA ASN A 254 -12.28 1.58 -26.38
C ASN A 254 -11.90 2.82 -25.55
N SER A 255 -11.57 2.63 -24.28
CA SER A 255 -11.26 3.68 -23.31
C SER A 255 -10.26 3.20 -22.25
N ILE A 256 -9.75 4.11 -21.42
CA ILE A 256 -8.90 3.77 -20.29
C ILE A 256 -9.67 2.93 -19.26
N ASP A 257 -10.94 3.27 -19.00
CA ASP A 257 -11.79 2.49 -18.10
C ASP A 257 -12.14 1.12 -18.68
N GLY A 258 -12.24 1.01 -20.02
CA GLY A 258 -12.28 -0.27 -20.71
C GLY A 258 -11.06 -1.12 -20.37
N ILE A 259 -9.84 -0.58 -20.52
CA ILE A 259 -8.61 -1.29 -20.13
C ILE A 259 -8.65 -1.72 -18.66
N LYS A 260 -9.07 -0.84 -17.74
CA LYS A 260 -9.20 -1.18 -16.31
C LYS A 260 -10.21 -2.31 -16.07
N SER A 261 -11.33 -2.32 -16.79
CA SER A 261 -12.41 -3.33 -16.64
C SER A 261 -11.96 -4.76 -16.95
N ILE A 262 -10.92 -4.93 -17.77
CA ILE A 262 -10.30 -6.25 -18.02
C ILE A 262 -9.80 -6.86 -16.71
N PHE A 263 -9.34 -6.06 -15.75
CA PHE A 263 -8.75 -6.53 -14.49
C PHE A 263 -9.71 -6.44 -13.29
N ALA A 264 -10.92 -5.94 -13.51
CA ALA A 264 -11.87 -5.64 -12.45
C ALA A 264 -12.45 -6.89 -11.75
N SER A 265 -12.60 -8.02 -12.47
CA SER A 265 -13.23 -9.25 -11.94
C SER A 265 -12.26 -10.42 -11.76
N THR A 266 -12.53 -11.27 -10.76
CA THR A 266 -11.73 -12.47 -10.49
C THR A 266 -11.69 -13.39 -11.71
N LYS A 267 -12.82 -13.55 -12.40
CA LYS A 267 -12.92 -14.43 -13.57
C LYS A 267 -11.98 -14.00 -14.70
N ASN A 268 -11.92 -12.70 -15.00
CA ASN A 268 -11.00 -12.17 -16.01
C ASN A 268 -9.54 -12.42 -15.63
N VAL A 269 -9.19 -12.07 -14.39
CA VAL A 269 -7.82 -12.24 -13.89
C VAL A 269 -7.38 -13.70 -13.92
N LEU A 270 -8.23 -14.64 -13.51
CA LEU A 270 -7.91 -16.07 -13.57
C LEU A 270 -7.73 -16.57 -15.00
N ALA A 271 -8.56 -16.12 -15.95
CA ALA A 271 -8.42 -16.50 -17.36
C ALA A 271 -7.09 -16.00 -17.97
N LEU A 272 -6.72 -14.74 -17.70
CA LEU A 272 -5.42 -14.19 -18.11
C LEU A 272 -4.25 -14.95 -17.46
N THR A 273 -4.40 -15.32 -16.18
CA THR A 273 -3.37 -16.05 -15.44
C THR A 273 -3.18 -17.46 -16.01
N ILE A 274 -4.24 -18.17 -16.38
CA ILE A 274 -4.15 -19.50 -17.02
C ILE A 274 -3.31 -19.40 -18.29
N ALA A 275 -3.63 -18.46 -19.17
CA ALA A 275 -2.93 -18.26 -20.43
C ALA A 275 -1.45 -17.91 -20.23
N MET A 276 -1.17 -16.93 -19.36
CA MET A 276 0.20 -16.47 -19.09
C MET A 276 1.04 -17.56 -18.41
N ASN A 277 0.44 -18.34 -17.50
CA ASN A 277 1.12 -19.47 -16.90
C ASN A 277 1.55 -20.47 -17.98
N GLN A 278 0.69 -20.82 -18.94
CA GLN A 278 1.06 -21.75 -20.02
C GLN A 278 2.21 -21.24 -20.90
N ILE A 279 2.23 -19.94 -21.23
CA ILE A 279 3.34 -19.30 -21.96
C ILE A 279 4.66 -19.48 -21.18
N ILE A 280 4.62 -19.20 -19.87
CA ILE A 280 5.80 -19.27 -19.00
C ILE A 280 6.28 -20.71 -18.80
N GLN A 281 5.36 -21.67 -18.57
CA GLN A 281 5.71 -23.09 -18.42
C GLN A 281 6.28 -23.71 -19.71
N LYS A 282 6.05 -23.10 -20.87
CA LYS A 282 6.67 -23.49 -22.16
C LYS A 282 7.96 -22.73 -22.47
N ASN A 283 8.43 -21.86 -21.57
CA ASN A 283 9.61 -21.02 -21.76
C ASN A 283 9.53 -20.16 -23.04
N LEU A 284 8.39 -19.49 -23.23
CA LEU A 284 8.08 -18.71 -24.45
C LEU A 284 8.21 -17.19 -24.26
N LEU A 285 8.82 -16.75 -23.16
CA LEU A 285 9.23 -15.36 -22.96
C LEU A 285 10.57 -15.08 -23.68
N ASP A 286 10.76 -13.85 -24.15
CA ASP A 286 11.99 -13.31 -24.76
C ASP A 286 12.06 -11.80 -24.50
N VAL A 287 12.16 -11.44 -23.22
CA VAL A 287 12.17 -10.04 -22.76
C VAL A 287 13.33 -9.30 -23.41
N THR A 288 13.02 -8.33 -24.25
CA THR A 288 13.98 -7.50 -24.97
C THR A 288 13.65 -6.04 -24.70
N VAL A 289 14.58 -5.33 -24.07
CA VAL A 289 14.41 -3.93 -23.64
C VAL A 289 15.30 -3.05 -24.50
N LYS A 290 14.75 -2.00 -25.09
CA LYS A 290 15.54 -0.99 -25.81
C LYS A 290 16.23 -0.09 -24.79
N ILE A 291 17.56 0.08 -24.91
CA ILE A 291 18.35 0.99 -24.05
C ILE A 291 18.83 2.23 -24.79
N ASP A 292 18.98 2.15 -26.11
CA ASP A 292 19.38 3.25 -26.98
C ASP A 292 18.90 2.95 -28.42
N ASN A 293 19.05 3.90 -29.33
CA ASN A 293 18.85 3.68 -30.75
C ASN A 293 19.72 2.50 -31.21
N ASN A 294 19.04 1.45 -31.67
CA ASN A 294 19.62 0.21 -32.16
C ASN A 294 20.37 -0.66 -31.14
N LYS A 295 20.21 -0.39 -29.83
CA LYS A 295 20.79 -1.21 -28.76
C LYS A 295 19.72 -1.75 -27.83
N TYR A 296 19.82 -3.05 -27.53
CA TYR A 296 18.87 -3.76 -26.70
C TYR A 296 19.58 -4.62 -25.67
N VAL A 297 18.88 -4.96 -24.60
CA VAL A 297 19.31 -5.92 -23.60
C VAL A 297 18.25 -6.98 -23.43
N LYS A 298 18.69 -8.19 -23.05
CA LYS A 298 17.80 -9.31 -22.76
C LYS A 298 17.97 -9.78 -21.32
N PRO A 299 17.27 -9.17 -20.35
CA PRO A 299 17.35 -9.61 -18.98
C PRO A 299 16.78 -11.04 -18.86
N ASN A 300 17.58 -11.95 -18.32
CA ASN A 300 17.17 -13.33 -18.09
C ASN A 300 16.69 -13.51 -16.64
N GLU A 301 15.43 -13.17 -16.39
CA GLU A 301 14.80 -13.33 -15.09
C GLU A 301 14.29 -14.76 -14.90
N LYS A 302 14.76 -15.46 -13.86
CA LYS A 302 14.38 -16.84 -13.56
C LYS A 302 12.88 -16.99 -13.27
N PHE A 303 12.27 -15.98 -12.65
CA PHE A 303 10.89 -16.01 -12.18
C PHE A 303 10.09 -14.82 -12.66
N ASN A 304 8.91 -15.12 -13.18
CA ASN A 304 7.99 -14.20 -13.83
C ASN A 304 6.58 -14.49 -13.32
N PHE A 305 5.76 -13.48 -13.10
CA PHE A 305 4.44 -13.65 -12.46
C PHE A 305 3.40 -12.85 -13.23
N ALA A 306 2.21 -13.40 -13.42
CA ALA A 306 1.13 -12.72 -14.14
C ALA A 306 0.50 -11.59 -13.31
N PHE A 307 0.32 -11.81 -12.00
CA PHE A 307 -0.30 -10.86 -11.08
C PHE A 307 0.45 -10.79 -9.76
N GLY A 308 0.27 -9.71 -8.98
CA GLY A 308 0.82 -9.65 -7.64
C GLY A 308 0.10 -8.70 -6.69
N ILE A 309 0.10 -9.02 -5.39
CA ILE A 309 -0.45 -8.20 -4.31
C ILE A 309 0.50 -8.21 -3.12
N ASP A 310 0.94 -7.05 -2.65
CA ASP A 310 1.86 -6.95 -1.50
C ASP A 310 1.19 -7.32 -0.17
N SER A 311 -0.05 -6.87 0.04
CA SER A 311 -0.80 -7.00 1.31
C SER A 311 -2.10 -7.78 1.12
N LEU A 312 -2.00 -9.11 1.09
CA LEU A 312 -3.14 -10.01 0.94
C LEU A 312 -4.18 -9.86 2.07
N ASP A 313 -3.75 -9.49 3.27
CA ASP A 313 -4.63 -9.22 4.40
C ASP A 313 -5.62 -8.08 4.11
N ASN A 314 -5.18 -7.03 3.42
CA ASN A 314 -6.04 -5.90 3.07
C ASN A 314 -7.08 -6.25 2.00
N LYS A 315 -6.83 -7.29 1.19
CA LYS A 315 -7.80 -7.72 0.17
C LYS A 315 -9.14 -8.11 0.80
N TYR A 316 -9.14 -8.74 1.99
CA TYR A 316 -10.35 -9.09 2.73
C TYR A 316 -11.17 -7.87 3.17
N TYR A 317 -10.51 -6.82 3.67
CA TYR A 317 -11.15 -5.57 4.08
C TYR A 317 -11.76 -4.86 2.87
N MET A 318 -10.98 -4.74 1.81
CA MET A 318 -11.46 -4.12 0.59
C MET A 318 -12.55 -4.97 -0.12
N ASP A 319 -12.56 -6.31 0.02
CA ASP A 319 -13.61 -7.15 -0.60
C ASP A 319 -14.92 -7.03 0.18
N TYR A 320 -14.86 -6.77 1.49
CA TYR A 320 -16.05 -6.38 2.26
C TYR A 320 -16.62 -5.06 1.75
N ALA A 321 -15.79 -4.02 1.65
CA ALA A 321 -16.25 -2.72 1.18
C ALA A 321 -16.77 -2.73 -0.27
N SER A 322 -16.43 -3.75 -1.08
CA SER A 322 -17.01 -3.90 -2.42
C SER A 322 -18.36 -4.64 -2.44
N THR A 323 -18.81 -5.23 -1.34
CA THR A 323 -20.15 -5.85 -1.24
C THR A 323 -21.27 -4.80 -1.14
N SER A 324 -22.53 -5.25 -1.20
CA SER A 324 -23.71 -4.39 -1.00
C SER A 324 -23.80 -3.81 0.42
N GLU A 325 -23.37 -4.57 1.43
CA GLU A 325 -23.36 -4.15 2.84
C GLU A 325 -22.09 -3.35 3.20
N GLY A 326 -21.10 -3.39 2.31
CA GLY A 326 -19.78 -2.80 2.50
C GLY A 326 -19.77 -1.27 2.46
N HIS A 327 -19.09 -0.68 3.44
CA HIS A 327 -18.91 0.77 3.57
C HIS A 327 -17.44 1.12 3.89
N GLU A 328 -17.13 2.42 3.95
CA GLU A 328 -15.73 2.89 4.08
C GLU A 328 -15.10 2.56 5.44
N ILE A 329 -15.87 2.63 6.53
CA ILE A 329 -15.37 2.38 7.89
C ILE A 329 -15.86 1.04 8.42
N ILE A 330 -14.98 0.05 8.48
CA ILE A 330 -15.33 -1.25 9.01
C ILE A 330 -15.34 -1.19 10.54
N ASP A 331 -16.50 -1.40 11.16
CA ASP A 331 -16.67 -1.52 12.61
C ASP A 331 -16.92 -2.97 12.98
N ILE A 332 -15.84 -3.68 13.34
CA ILE A 332 -15.86 -5.11 13.66
C ILE A 332 -16.76 -5.48 14.85
N GLN A 333 -17.24 -4.52 15.62
CA GLN A 333 -18.20 -4.77 16.70
C GLN A 333 -19.64 -4.85 16.17
N ASN A 334 -19.93 -4.08 15.12
CA ASN A 334 -21.29 -3.83 14.61
C ASN A 334 -21.56 -4.48 13.24
N ASP A 335 -20.51 -4.68 12.44
CA ASP A 335 -20.59 -5.21 11.07
C ASP A 335 -20.68 -6.74 11.06
N LYS A 336 -21.88 -7.29 11.19
CA LYS A 336 -22.12 -8.75 11.30
C LYS A 336 -21.79 -9.52 10.03
N ASP A 337 -21.82 -8.86 8.87
CA ASP A 337 -21.53 -9.47 7.58
C ASP A 337 -20.04 -9.45 7.23
N PHE A 338 -19.22 -8.75 8.03
CA PHE A 338 -17.78 -8.86 7.94
C PHE A 338 -17.31 -10.26 8.35
N TRP A 339 -16.16 -10.69 7.85
CA TRP A 339 -15.69 -12.06 8.05
C TRP A 339 -15.24 -12.37 9.48
N TYR A 340 -15.17 -11.36 10.34
CA TYR A 340 -15.10 -11.55 11.77
C TYR A 340 -15.75 -10.41 12.54
N ASN A 341 -16.18 -10.73 13.75
CA ASN A 341 -16.62 -9.75 14.73
C ASN A 341 -15.83 -9.93 16.03
N ALA A 342 -15.58 -8.84 16.74
CA ALA A 342 -14.88 -8.92 18.01
C ALA A 342 -15.42 -7.99 19.09
N THR A 343 -15.30 -8.43 20.34
CA THR A 343 -15.35 -7.57 21.52
C THR A 343 -14.06 -7.69 22.31
N TYR A 344 -13.71 -6.64 23.03
CA TYR A 344 -12.55 -6.64 23.90
C TYR A 344 -12.84 -5.85 25.18
N GLU A 345 -12.82 -6.54 26.31
CA GLU A 345 -13.10 -5.95 27.62
C GLU A 345 -12.31 -6.70 28.69
N ASN A 346 -11.78 -5.99 29.68
CA ASN A 346 -11.01 -6.59 30.79
C ASN A 346 -9.88 -7.52 30.29
N LYS A 347 -9.21 -7.12 29.20
CA LYS A 347 -8.16 -7.90 28.51
C LYS A 347 -8.62 -9.26 27.97
N LYS A 348 -9.93 -9.44 27.77
CA LYS A 348 -10.52 -10.63 27.15
C LYS A 348 -11.03 -10.28 25.77
N ALA A 349 -10.52 -10.96 24.75
CA ALA A 349 -11.03 -10.84 23.39
C ALA A 349 -12.03 -11.98 23.10
N ASN A 350 -13.21 -11.65 22.59
CA ASN A 350 -14.14 -12.64 22.03
C ASN A 350 -14.25 -12.40 20.53
N ILE A 351 -13.81 -13.37 19.73
CA ILE A 351 -13.73 -13.26 18.27
C ILE A 351 -14.64 -14.32 17.67
N THR A 352 -15.56 -13.90 16.82
CA THR A 352 -16.37 -14.80 16.00
C THR A 352 -15.88 -14.73 14.56
N LEU A 353 -15.47 -15.86 14.01
CA LEU A 353 -14.99 -15.98 12.63
C LEU A 353 -16.13 -16.52 11.76
N ASN A 354 -16.45 -15.81 10.68
CA ASN A 354 -17.53 -16.12 9.76
C ASN A 354 -16.98 -16.55 8.40
N SER A 355 -16.82 -17.86 8.19
CA SER A 355 -16.38 -18.41 6.91
C SER A 355 -17.42 -18.27 5.79
N GLU A 356 -18.67 -17.97 6.17
CA GLU A 356 -19.77 -17.80 5.23
C GLU A 356 -19.91 -16.37 4.69
N SER A 357 -19.20 -15.39 5.28
CA SER A 357 -19.16 -14.00 4.82
C SER A 357 -18.78 -13.92 3.33
N GLN A 358 -19.52 -13.11 2.58
CA GLN A 358 -19.26 -12.88 1.15
C GLN A 358 -17.85 -12.32 0.92
N SER A 359 -17.42 -11.38 1.76
CA SER A 359 -16.09 -10.77 1.67
C SER A 359 -14.94 -11.78 1.78
N PHE A 360 -15.07 -12.73 2.71
CA PHE A 360 -14.10 -13.82 2.88
C PHE A 360 -14.12 -14.78 1.69
N LYS A 361 -15.32 -15.12 1.21
CA LYS A 361 -15.51 -16.00 0.06
C LYS A 361 -14.91 -15.40 -1.22
N ASP A 362 -15.06 -14.10 -1.43
CA ASP A 362 -14.54 -13.39 -2.60
C ASP A 362 -13.02 -13.41 -2.65
N THR A 363 -12.35 -13.03 -1.55
CA THR A 363 -10.88 -13.09 -1.47
C THR A 363 -10.40 -14.54 -1.60
N SER A 364 -11.06 -15.47 -0.91
CA SER A 364 -10.71 -16.89 -0.94
C SER A 364 -10.89 -17.49 -2.33
N LYS A 365 -11.92 -17.11 -3.09
CA LYS A 365 -12.14 -17.54 -4.48
C LYS A 365 -11.00 -17.11 -5.38
N TYR A 366 -10.58 -15.85 -5.28
CA TYR A 366 -9.45 -15.31 -6.03
C TYR A 366 -8.17 -16.11 -5.75
N LEU A 367 -7.81 -16.23 -4.46
CA LEU A 367 -6.56 -16.90 -4.07
C LEU A 367 -6.60 -18.41 -4.34
N GLN A 368 -7.76 -19.05 -4.16
CA GLN A 368 -7.94 -20.45 -4.48
C GLN A 368 -7.85 -20.72 -5.99
N GLY A 369 -8.34 -19.80 -6.82
CA GLY A 369 -8.17 -19.86 -8.27
C GLY A 369 -6.70 -19.80 -8.67
N MET A 370 -5.97 -18.81 -8.14
CA MET A 370 -4.52 -18.70 -8.35
C MET A 370 -3.78 -19.97 -7.91
N LYS A 371 -4.10 -20.49 -6.73
CA LYS A 371 -3.52 -21.74 -6.22
C LYS A 371 -3.75 -22.93 -7.14
N LYS A 372 -4.96 -23.10 -7.69
CA LYS A 372 -5.27 -24.20 -8.61
C LYS A 372 -4.39 -24.13 -9.87
N ILE A 373 -4.18 -22.92 -10.40
CA ILE A 373 -3.29 -22.71 -11.56
C ILE A 373 -1.84 -23.05 -11.17
N ALA A 374 -1.36 -22.56 -10.03
CA ALA A 374 0.01 -22.84 -9.57
C ALA A 374 0.27 -24.33 -9.29
N LEU A 375 -0.71 -25.06 -8.74
CA LEU A 375 -0.59 -26.50 -8.51
C LEU A 375 -0.40 -27.29 -9.81
N SER A 376 -0.91 -26.80 -10.95
CA SER A 376 -0.67 -27.44 -12.26
C SER A 376 0.80 -27.39 -12.69
N ASN A 377 1.62 -26.51 -12.10
CA ASN A 377 3.06 -26.45 -12.37
C ASN A 377 3.81 -27.66 -11.77
N PHE A 378 3.30 -28.25 -10.69
CA PHE A 378 3.95 -29.35 -9.96
C PHE A 378 3.73 -30.73 -10.57
N GLU A 379 2.77 -30.87 -11.48
CA GLU A 379 2.48 -32.17 -12.11
C GLU A 379 3.65 -32.67 -12.98
N LYS A 380 4.65 -31.83 -13.26
CA LYS A 380 5.76 -32.14 -14.18
C LYS A 380 7.08 -32.59 -13.54
N ASP A 381 7.37 -32.30 -12.26
CA ASP A 381 8.61 -32.80 -11.63
C ASP A 381 8.52 -32.78 -10.09
N LYS A 382 8.56 -33.97 -9.46
CA LYS A 382 8.21 -34.17 -8.03
C LYS A 382 9.41 -34.25 -7.07
N SER A 383 10.63 -34.03 -7.54
CA SER A 383 11.83 -34.54 -6.85
C SER A 383 12.69 -33.51 -6.09
N VAL A 384 12.38 -32.21 -6.13
CA VAL A 384 13.21 -31.17 -5.49
C VAL A 384 12.37 -30.28 -4.56
N PRO A 385 12.86 -29.87 -3.37
CA PRO A 385 12.21 -28.84 -2.57
C PRO A 385 12.14 -27.53 -3.37
N ILE A 386 10.94 -27.13 -3.74
CA ILE A 386 10.69 -25.96 -4.60
C ILE A 386 10.49 -24.71 -3.72
N ASN A 387 11.20 -23.61 -3.99
CA ASN A 387 11.01 -22.34 -3.27
C ASN A 387 9.72 -21.62 -3.72
N TYR A 388 9.22 -20.63 -2.97
CA TYR A 388 7.97 -19.92 -3.31
C TYR A 388 7.95 -19.46 -4.78
N SER A 389 9.02 -18.81 -5.25
CA SER A 389 9.05 -18.23 -6.59
C SER A 389 8.91 -19.28 -7.69
N GLU A 390 9.46 -20.47 -7.49
CA GLU A 390 9.27 -21.60 -8.40
C GLU A 390 7.84 -22.17 -8.31
N GLN A 391 7.29 -22.31 -7.10
CA GLN A 391 5.94 -22.84 -6.87
C GLN A 391 4.87 -21.99 -7.58
N TRP A 392 5.05 -20.67 -7.60
CA TRP A 392 4.09 -19.70 -8.11
C TRP A 392 4.48 -19.06 -9.44
N ASN A 393 5.56 -19.53 -10.08
CA ASN A 393 6.05 -19.01 -11.34
C ASN A 393 4.95 -19.07 -12.41
N GLY A 394 4.77 -17.97 -13.14
CA GLY A 394 3.72 -17.80 -14.14
C GLY A 394 2.35 -17.41 -13.60
N VAL A 395 2.17 -17.37 -12.27
CA VAL A 395 0.87 -17.20 -11.65
C VAL A 395 0.81 -15.94 -10.80
N PHE A 396 1.39 -15.96 -9.60
CA PHE A 396 1.07 -14.96 -8.59
C PHE A 396 2.25 -14.63 -7.65
N SER A 397 2.51 -13.33 -7.48
CA SER A 397 3.51 -12.81 -6.54
C SER A 397 2.87 -12.17 -5.32
N THR A 398 3.52 -12.31 -4.17
CA THR A 398 3.21 -11.55 -2.96
C THR A 398 4.51 -11.05 -2.34
N SER A 399 4.39 -10.03 -1.48
CA SER A 399 5.50 -9.59 -0.66
C SER A 399 5.98 -10.74 0.24
N ARG A 400 7.26 -11.12 0.12
CA ARG A 400 7.76 -12.37 0.72
C ARG A 400 9.23 -12.30 1.12
N TYR A 401 9.62 -13.17 2.04
CA TYR A 401 11.03 -13.53 2.23
C TYR A 401 11.30 -14.82 1.45
N GLU A 402 12.28 -14.79 0.55
CA GLU A 402 12.75 -16.03 -0.07
C GLU A 402 13.39 -16.94 0.98
N GLN A 403 13.37 -18.26 0.76
CA GLN A 403 13.97 -19.23 1.69
C GLN A 403 15.43 -18.87 1.95
N ASN A 404 15.81 -18.78 3.23
CA ASN A 404 17.15 -18.38 3.70
C ASN A 404 17.56 -16.92 3.37
N SER A 405 16.67 -16.09 2.83
CA SER A 405 16.93 -14.67 2.62
C SER A 405 16.57 -13.84 3.86
N GLN A 406 17.42 -12.87 4.17
CA GLN A 406 17.09 -11.80 5.14
C GLN A 406 16.38 -10.61 4.48
N SER A 407 16.43 -10.50 3.15
CA SER A 407 15.76 -9.45 2.39
C SER A 407 14.36 -9.87 1.96
N LYS A 408 13.43 -8.91 2.03
CA LYS A 408 12.06 -9.08 1.57
C LYS A 408 11.97 -8.66 0.10
N THR A 409 11.39 -9.49 -0.74
CA THR A 409 11.02 -9.14 -2.11
C THR A 409 9.63 -8.53 -2.10
N TYR A 410 9.49 -7.35 -2.68
CA TYR A 410 8.22 -6.65 -2.88
C TYR A 410 7.70 -6.86 -4.31
N ILE A 411 6.39 -6.78 -4.51
CA ILE A 411 5.81 -7.01 -5.84
C ILE A 411 6.27 -5.99 -6.88
N THR A 412 6.64 -4.77 -6.49
CA THR A 412 7.14 -3.74 -7.43
C THR A 412 8.44 -4.17 -8.10
N GLN A 413 9.28 -4.95 -7.41
CA GLN A 413 10.50 -5.55 -7.98
C GLN A 413 10.16 -6.66 -9.00
N ASP A 414 9.08 -7.41 -8.78
CA ASP A 414 8.62 -8.41 -9.74
C ASP A 414 7.89 -7.76 -10.92
N PHE A 415 7.14 -6.68 -10.69
CA PHE A 415 6.39 -5.93 -11.71
C PHE A 415 7.30 -5.25 -12.73
N THR A 416 8.37 -4.60 -12.26
CA THR A 416 9.33 -3.87 -13.12
C THR A 416 10.15 -4.77 -14.04
N LYS A 417 10.02 -6.10 -13.93
CA LYS A 417 10.55 -7.05 -14.93
C LYS A 417 9.76 -7.01 -16.25
N GLY A 418 8.56 -6.43 -16.24
CA GLY A 418 7.70 -6.27 -17.42
C GLY A 418 6.78 -7.45 -17.73
N THR A 419 6.81 -8.51 -16.91
CA THR A 419 6.08 -9.78 -17.17
C THR A 419 4.80 -9.94 -16.33
N MET A 420 4.43 -8.91 -15.56
CA MET A 420 3.22 -8.87 -14.72
C MET A 420 2.18 -7.91 -15.33
N PHE A 421 0.94 -8.38 -15.49
CA PHE A 421 -0.16 -7.56 -16.01
C PHE A 421 -0.57 -6.49 -15.01
N MET A 422 -0.71 -6.87 -13.74
CA MET A 422 -1.13 -5.97 -12.68
C MET A 422 -0.46 -6.31 -11.35
N GLY A 423 0.10 -5.29 -10.71
CA GLY A 423 0.69 -5.36 -9.37
C GLY A 423 0.01 -4.41 -8.41
N SER A 424 -0.26 -4.86 -7.18
CA SER A 424 -0.86 -4.04 -6.13
C SER A 424 0.07 -3.82 -4.95
N ALA A 425 0.29 -2.56 -4.58
CA ALA A 425 1.12 -2.13 -3.46
C ALA A 425 0.61 -0.79 -2.89
N SER A 426 1.20 -0.37 -1.77
CA SER A 426 0.97 0.96 -1.19
C SER A 426 1.35 2.05 -2.18
N SER A 427 0.54 3.11 -2.24
CA SER A 427 0.80 4.34 -3.02
C SER A 427 2.07 5.08 -2.59
N ALA A 428 2.63 4.76 -1.41
CA ALA A 428 3.94 5.25 -1.00
C ALA A 428 5.11 4.55 -1.72
N ASN A 429 4.83 3.50 -2.49
CA ASN A 429 5.79 2.77 -3.31
C ASN A 429 5.58 3.03 -4.82
N ASP A 430 4.84 4.06 -5.19
CA ASP A 430 4.43 4.35 -6.57
C ASP A 430 5.61 4.47 -7.54
N PHE A 431 6.69 5.15 -7.14
CA PHE A 431 7.90 5.32 -7.95
C PHE A 431 8.60 3.98 -8.27
N TYR A 432 8.38 2.95 -7.44
CA TYR A 432 8.99 1.64 -7.64
C TYR A 432 8.36 0.82 -8.76
N PHE A 433 7.20 1.22 -9.29
CA PHE A 433 6.56 0.54 -10.44
C PHE A 433 7.25 0.81 -11.78
N THR A 434 8.07 1.87 -11.86
CA THR A 434 8.80 2.25 -13.09
C THR A 434 10.30 2.40 -12.84
N THR A 435 10.83 1.70 -11.84
CA THR A 435 12.25 1.77 -11.48
C THR A 435 13.14 1.09 -12.52
N SER A 436 14.26 1.73 -12.81
CA SER A 436 15.30 1.22 -13.70
C SER A 436 16.21 0.21 -12.98
N TRP A 437 16.76 -0.73 -13.74
CA TRP A 437 17.71 -1.72 -13.26
C TRP A 437 19.09 -1.45 -13.83
N THR A 438 20.13 -1.58 -13.01
CA THR A 438 21.52 -1.55 -13.48
C THR A 438 22.13 -2.94 -13.33
N LYS A 439 22.44 -3.61 -14.44
CA LYS A 439 23.03 -4.96 -14.45
C LYS A 439 24.12 -5.08 -15.50
N ASN A 440 25.01 -6.05 -15.32
CA ASN A 440 26.03 -6.40 -16.31
C ASN A 440 25.48 -7.48 -17.27
N LEU A 441 25.11 -7.09 -18.49
CA LEU A 441 24.37 -7.90 -19.46
C LEU A 441 24.98 -7.82 -20.86
N ASP A 442 24.67 -8.82 -21.70
CA ASP A 442 24.97 -8.75 -23.13
C ASP A 442 24.06 -7.70 -23.81
N VAL A 443 24.69 -6.84 -24.61
CA VAL A 443 24.03 -5.85 -25.46
C VAL A 443 23.86 -6.44 -26.86
N TYR A 444 22.70 -6.21 -27.45
CA TYR A 444 22.31 -6.71 -28.76
C TYR A 444 22.06 -5.54 -29.72
N ASN A 445 22.36 -5.73 -30.99
CA ASN A 445 22.00 -4.80 -32.05
C ASN A 445 20.57 -5.05 -32.59
N ASN A 446 20.11 -4.24 -33.55
CA ASN A 446 18.82 -4.43 -34.24
C ASN A 446 18.62 -5.80 -34.92
N GLN A 447 19.71 -6.51 -35.23
CA GLN A 447 19.67 -7.84 -35.83
C GLN A 447 19.65 -8.95 -34.76
N ASN A 448 19.49 -8.57 -33.48
CA ASN A 448 19.49 -9.47 -32.33
C ASN A 448 20.82 -10.23 -32.14
N LEU A 449 21.92 -9.69 -32.67
CA LEU A 449 23.25 -10.26 -32.50
C LEU A 449 23.93 -9.65 -31.28
N PRO A 450 24.51 -10.47 -30.37
CA PRO A 450 25.24 -9.96 -29.23
C PRO A 450 26.48 -9.21 -29.73
N THR A 451 26.70 -8.00 -29.23
CA THR A 451 27.85 -7.17 -29.60
C THR A 451 28.92 -7.24 -28.52
N GLN A 452 28.56 -6.92 -27.27
CA GLN A 452 29.46 -6.93 -26.12
C GLN A 452 28.68 -6.97 -24.80
N LYS A 453 29.39 -7.26 -23.72
CA LYS A 453 28.83 -7.28 -22.36
C LYS A 453 29.17 -5.99 -21.63
N GLU A 454 28.15 -5.31 -21.10
CA GLU A 454 28.27 -3.98 -20.49
C GLU A 454 27.43 -3.86 -19.22
N THR A 455 27.87 -3.01 -18.28
CA THR A 455 27.01 -2.53 -17.19
C THR A 455 26.05 -1.48 -17.74
N VAL A 456 24.78 -1.84 -17.82
CA VAL A 456 23.73 -1.06 -18.49
C VAL A 456 22.58 -0.78 -17.54
N THR A 457 22.05 0.44 -17.62
CA THR A 457 20.80 0.82 -16.95
C THR A 457 19.65 0.71 -17.95
N TYR A 458 18.59 -0.02 -17.58
CA TYR A 458 17.45 -0.27 -18.45
C TYR A 458 16.13 -0.26 -17.66
N THR A 459 15.03 0.06 -18.33
CA THR A 459 13.70 0.23 -17.71
C THR A 459 12.67 -0.56 -18.51
N PRO A 460 12.36 -1.82 -18.10
CA PRO A 460 11.42 -2.66 -18.86
C PRO A 460 9.98 -2.11 -18.87
N VAL A 461 9.59 -1.39 -17.80
CA VAL A 461 8.28 -0.76 -17.66
C VAL A 461 8.46 0.73 -17.42
N THR A 462 8.06 1.57 -18.37
CA THR A 462 8.20 3.02 -18.29
C THR A 462 6.93 3.67 -17.73
N ARG A 463 7.03 4.97 -17.41
CA ARG A 463 5.89 5.81 -17.00
C ARG A 463 4.74 5.82 -18.02
N ALA A 464 5.06 5.69 -19.30
CA ALA A 464 4.07 5.63 -20.38
C ALA A 464 3.36 4.28 -20.50
N ASP A 465 3.88 3.21 -19.87
CA ASP A 465 3.32 1.87 -19.91
C ASP A 465 2.24 1.64 -18.83
N VAL A 466 2.11 2.54 -17.86
CA VAL A 466 1.33 2.30 -16.64
C VAL A 466 0.09 3.16 -16.51
N ILE A 467 -0.96 2.55 -15.95
CA ILE A 467 -2.17 3.21 -15.44
C ILE A 467 -2.53 2.66 -14.07
N THR A 468 -3.11 3.53 -13.23
CA THR A 468 -3.55 3.18 -11.88
C THR A 468 -5.00 2.72 -11.88
N THR A 469 -5.30 1.70 -11.09
CA THR A 469 -6.63 1.13 -10.94
C THR A 469 -6.88 0.68 -9.51
N SER A 470 -8.15 0.45 -9.17
CA SER A 470 -8.49 -0.31 -7.96
C SER A 470 -8.10 -1.78 -8.12
N LYS A 471 -8.04 -2.51 -7.00
CA LYS A 471 -7.87 -3.95 -7.02
C LYS A 471 -9.06 -4.67 -7.69
N THR A 472 -8.85 -5.94 -8.02
CA THR A 472 -9.89 -6.87 -8.49
C THR A 472 -10.93 -7.17 -7.39
N ASN A 473 -12.22 -7.06 -7.77
CA ASN A 473 -13.40 -7.30 -6.94
C ASN A 473 -14.31 -8.37 -7.56
N GLU A 474 -14.93 -9.20 -6.73
CA GLU A 474 -15.88 -10.21 -7.20
C GLU A 474 -17.33 -9.71 -7.11
N SER A 475 -17.76 -9.26 -5.93
CA SER A 475 -19.16 -8.85 -5.68
C SER A 475 -19.59 -7.61 -6.45
N ASN A 476 -18.72 -6.60 -6.58
CA ASN A 476 -19.00 -5.39 -7.35
C ASN A 476 -17.75 -4.93 -8.11
N PRO A 477 -17.50 -5.48 -9.32
CA PRO A 477 -16.33 -5.14 -10.12
C PRO A 477 -16.24 -3.65 -10.52
N GLU A 478 -17.37 -2.93 -10.53
CA GLU A 478 -17.41 -1.51 -10.91
C GLU A 478 -17.07 -0.57 -9.75
N LYS A 479 -17.13 -1.04 -8.50
CA LYS A 479 -16.77 -0.25 -7.33
C LYS A 479 -15.25 -0.22 -7.16
N ALA A 480 -14.67 0.97 -7.21
CA ALA A 480 -13.26 1.20 -6.96
C ALA A 480 -13.00 1.25 -5.45
N VAL A 481 -12.17 0.33 -4.95
CA VAL A 481 -11.93 0.20 -3.51
C VAL A 481 -10.43 0.22 -3.24
N PHE A 482 -10.05 1.04 -2.26
CA PHE A 482 -8.66 1.27 -1.86
C PHE A 482 -8.54 1.21 -0.35
N MET A 483 -7.67 0.32 0.17
CA MET A 483 -7.40 0.27 1.61
C MET A 483 -6.54 1.47 2.00
N SER A 484 -7.08 2.35 2.83
CA SER A 484 -6.31 3.37 3.54
C SER A 484 -5.37 2.70 4.54
N GLN A 485 -4.15 3.18 4.55
CA GLN A 485 -3.06 2.77 5.41
C GLN A 485 -2.32 4.02 5.85
N GLY A 486 -1.57 3.90 6.93
CA GLY A 486 -0.79 4.99 7.45
C GLY A 486 -0.65 4.83 8.94
N ARG A 487 0.43 5.38 9.48
CA ARG A 487 0.53 5.58 10.92
C ARG A 487 0.09 7.00 11.20
N GLY A 488 -0.71 7.16 12.24
CA GLY A 488 -1.08 8.46 12.75
C GLY A 488 -0.25 8.85 13.96
N ILE A 489 -0.67 9.94 14.59
CA ILE A 489 -0.03 10.51 15.78
C ILE A 489 -0.90 10.17 16.98
N ALA A 490 -0.31 9.49 17.97
CA ALA A 490 -0.87 9.22 19.28
C ALA A 490 -0.01 9.89 20.35
N GLY A 491 -0.40 9.79 21.62
CA GLY A 491 0.42 10.34 22.70
C GLY A 491 0.03 9.84 24.09
N PHE A 492 0.93 10.06 25.04
CA PHE A 492 0.63 10.03 26.47
C PHE A 492 0.67 11.46 27.02
N LYS A 493 -0.05 11.71 28.11
CA LYS A 493 -0.04 12.98 28.81
C LYS A 493 1.36 13.26 29.38
N SER A 494 1.77 14.52 29.31
CA SER A 494 3.04 14.99 29.85
C SER A 494 3.13 14.75 31.35
N ASN A 495 4.33 14.42 31.83
CA ASN A 495 4.65 14.31 33.26
C ASN A 495 5.75 15.32 33.66
N GLY A 496 5.98 15.45 34.97
CA GLY A 496 7.02 16.31 35.54
C GLY A 496 6.61 17.74 35.87
N SER A 497 7.55 18.52 36.41
CA SER A 497 7.30 19.86 36.95
C SER A 497 6.95 20.91 35.90
N ASN A 498 7.30 20.68 34.63
CA ASN A 498 6.98 21.54 33.49
C ASN A 498 5.89 20.95 32.58
N ALA A 499 5.14 19.94 33.03
CA ALA A 499 4.13 19.27 32.22
C ALA A 499 3.13 20.23 31.56
N LEU A 500 2.68 21.27 32.28
CA LEU A 500 1.76 22.27 31.73
C LEU A 500 2.32 22.96 30.47
N TYR A 501 3.61 23.29 30.48
CA TYR A 501 4.27 23.93 29.33
C TYR A 501 4.51 22.94 28.18
N LYS A 502 4.79 21.67 28.50
CA LYS A 502 4.86 20.61 27.49
C LYS A 502 3.51 20.40 26.79
N GLU A 503 2.41 20.42 27.53
CA GLU A 503 1.06 20.30 26.97
C GLU A 503 0.72 21.44 26.01
N GLU A 504 1.11 22.68 26.33
CA GLU A 504 0.92 23.82 25.43
C GLU A 504 1.77 23.69 24.15
N SER A 505 3.04 23.29 24.29
CA SER A 505 3.89 22.98 23.13
C SER A 505 3.31 21.85 22.27
N VAL A 506 2.77 20.78 22.87
CA VAL A 506 2.10 19.68 22.14
C VAL A 506 0.90 20.21 21.37
N LYS A 507 0.03 21.01 22.00
CA LYS A 507 -1.14 21.60 21.35
C LYS A 507 -0.73 22.45 20.15
N ASN A 508 0.22 23.36 20.32
CA ASN A 508 0.68 24.25 19.25
C ASN A 508 1.35 23.46 18.12
N PHE A 509 2.16 22.44 18.46
CA PHE A 509 2.80 21.58 17.48
C PHE A 509 1.79 20.75 16.66
N LEU A 510 0.77 20.18 17.30
CA LEU A 510 -0.31 19.46 16.61
C LEU A 510 -1.06 20.38 15.63
N ASN A 511 -1.31 21.64 16.01
CA ASN A 511 -1.93 22.63 15.12
C ASN A 511 -1.02 23.02 13.96
N TYR A 512 0.29 23.15 14.19
CA TYR A 512 1.28 23.48 13.17
C TYR A 512 1.43 22.36 12.13
N ILE A 513 1.69 21.11 12.54
CA ILE A 513 1.98 20.02 11.59
C ILE A 513 0.79 19.70 10.68
N MET A 514 -0.44 19.98 11.12
CA MET A 514 -1.67 19.74 10.34
C MET A 514 -1.95 20.84 9.30
N GLN A 515 -1.14 21.90 9.24
CA GLN A 515 -1.27 22.95 8.23
C GLN A 515 -0.91 22.44 6.82
N PRO A 516 -1.42 23.10 5.75
CA PRO A 516 -1.25 22.64 4.37
C PRO A 516 0.22 22.39 3.99
N VAL A 517 1.11 23.35 4.27
CA VAL A 517 2.52 23.31 3.86
C VAL A 517 3.32 22.24 4.60
N PRO A 518 3.34 22.18 5.95
CA PRO A 518 4.03 21.12 6.68
C PRO A 518 3.55 19.71 6.30
N ALA A 519 2.23 19.51 6.21
CA ALA A 519 1.66 18.21 5.85
C ALA A 519 2.05 17.78 4.42
N ALA A 520 2.00 18.70 3.44
CA ALA A 520 2.41 18.42 2.06
C ALA A 520 3.91 18.13 1.94
N ARG A 521 4.77 18.89 2.64
CA ARG A 521 6.23 18.65 2.65
C ARG A 521 6.57 17.30 3.26
N PHE A 522 5.93 16.93 4.37
CA PHE A 522 6.07 15.60 4.95
C PHE A 522 5.70 14.49 3.94
N ALA A 523 4.55 14.64 3.27
CA ALA A 523 4.06 13.71 2.27
C ALA A 523 5.06 13.56 1.09
N LEU A 524 5.54 14.67 0.54
CA LEU A 524 6.49 14.69 -0.58
C LEU A 524 7.85 14.04 -0.24
N ARG A 525 8.30 14.13 1.02
CA ARG A 525 9.54 13.47 1.49
C ARG A 525 9.38 11.97 1.74
N THR A 526 8.21 11.56 2.19
CA THR A 526 7.98 10.20 2.68
C THR A 526 7.19 9.32 1.71
N SER A 527 6.73 9.90 0.59
CA SER A 527 5.82 9.30 -0.39
C SER A 527 4.43 8.96 0.19
N TYR A 528 4.15 9.30 1.44
CA TYR A 528 2.77 9.34 1.92
C TYR A 528 2.01 10.47 1.22
N MET A 529 0.69 10.45 1.35
CA MET A 529 -0.25 11.45 0.91
C MET A 529 -0.78 12.21 2.12
N PRO A 530 -1.06 13.52 2.01
CA PRO A 530 -1.72 14.27 3.07
C PRO A 530 -3.11 13.71 3.38
N ALA A 531 -3.53 13.77 4.64
CA ALA A 531 -4.90 13.44 5.04
C ALA A 531 -5.92 14.55 4.75
N THR A 532 -5.44 15.77 4.51
CA THR A 532 -6.24 16.98 4.29
C THR A 532 -6.33 17.38 2.82
N LYS A 533 -7.42 18.05 2.44
CA LYS A 533 -7.68 18.56 1.09
C LYS A 533 -6.66 19.62 0.72
N SER A 534 -6.45 20.60 1.59
CA SER A 534 -5.49 21.69 1.36
C SER A 534 -4.04 21.19 1.15
N GLY A 535 -3.58 20.24 1.97
CA GLY A 535 -2.28 19.61 1.79
C GLY A 535 -2.19 18.81 0.50
N MET A 536 -3.27 18.10 0.13
CA MET A 536 -3.36 17.34 -1.13
C MET A 536 -3.21 18.24 -2.35
N LEU A 537 -3.80 19.44 -2.35
CA LEU A 537 -3.67 20.41 -3.44
C LEU A 537 -2.20 20.82 -3.69
N ILE A 538 -1.41 21.00 -2.63
CA ILE A 538 0.04 21.26 -2.78
C ILE A 538 0.73 20.01 -3.34
N TYR A 539 0.49 18.86 -2.69
CA TYR A 539 1.11 17.57 -3.04
C TYR A 539 0.90 17.19 -4.51
N GLU A 540 -0.33 17.24 -5.01
CA GLU A 540 -0.65 16.83 -6.39
C GLU A 540 0.04 17.70 -7.45
N ASN A 541 0.32 18.97 -7.14
CA ASN A 541 0.95 19.91 -8.08
C ASN A 541 2.46 19.69 -8.24
N TYR A 542 3.11 19.00 -7.30
CA TYR A 542 4.44 18.43 -7.53
C TYR A 542 4.36 17.19 -8.43
N LEU A 543 3.41 16.29 -8.14
CA LEU A 543 3.31 15.00 -8.82
C LEU A 543 2.87 15.10 -10.29
N ASN A 544 2.02 16.07 -10.61
CA ASN A 544 1.54 16.29 -11.98
C ASN A 544 2.52 17.16 -12.82
N GLY A 545 3.56 17.71 -12.18
CA GLY A 545 4.60 18.50 -12.82
C GLY A 545 4.29 19.99 -12.97
N ASN A 546 3.21 20.52 -12.36
CA ASN A 546 2.94 21.97 -12.33
C ASN A 546 4.02 22.74 -11.56
N TYR A 547 4.61 22.13 -10.54
CA TYR A 547 5.87 22.53 -9.92
C TYR A 547 6.95 21.48 -10.17
N ASN A 548 8.15 21.89 -10.59
CA ASN A 548 9.27 20.97 -10.77
C ASN A 548 10.28 21.11 -9.63
N ASN A 549 10.27 20.15 -8.70
CA ASN A 549 11.21 20.15 -7.58
C ASN A 549 12.68 20.08 -8.00
N ASN A 550 13.00 19.40 -9.11
CA ASN A 550 14.37 19.29 -9.58
C ASN A 550 14.94 20.65 -10.02
N GLU A 551 14.09 21.53 -10.55
CA GLU A 551 14.49 22.85 -11.04
C GLU A 551 14.22 23.97 -10.02
N GLY A 552 13.37 23.72 -9.01
CA GLY A 552 12.98 24.71 -8.01
C GLY A 552 12.10 25.84 -8.55
N ASN A 553 11.46 25.65 -9.71
CA ASN A 553 10.69 26.69 -10.40
C ASN A 553 9.28 26.20 -10.81
N PRO A 554 8.27 27.09 -10.78
CA PRO A 554 6.94 26.82 -11.34
C PRO A 554 7.01 26.51 -12.85
N LYS A 555 6.35 25.42 -13.26
CA LYS A 555 6.12 25.10 -14.68
C LYS A 555 4.79 25.64 -15.17
N ASP A 556 3.75 25.59 -14.33
CA ASP A 556 2.44 26.18 -14.59
C ASP A 556 2.06 27.15 -13.46
N LYS A 557 2.57 28.37 -13.57
CA LYS A 557 2.34 29.42 -12.58
C LYS A 557 0.85 29.74 -12.36
N LYS A 558 0.03 29.67 -13.43
CA LYS A 558 -1.40 29.96 -13.32
C LYS A 558 -2.13 28.90 -12.50
N ALA A 559 -1.78 27.62 -12.70
CA ALA A 559 -2.30 26.54 -11.87
C ALA A 559 -1.93 26.74 -10.40
N LEU A 560 -0.66 27.10 -10.11
CA LEU A 560 -0.21 27.32 -8.73
C LEU A 560 -0.91 28.51 -8.06
N ILE A 561 -1.11 29.62 -8.77
CA ILE A 561 -1.89 30.78 -8.26
C ILE A 561 -3.28 30.32 -7.83
N LYS A 562 -3.99 29.57 -8.69
CA LYS A 562 -5.33 29.10 -8.39
C LYS A 562 -5.37 28.23 -7.13
N VAL A 563 -4.38 27.35 -6.97
CA VAL A 563 -4.25 26.49 -5.80
C VAL A 563 -4.04 27.32 -4.53
N VAL A 564 -3.14 28.31 -4.56
CA VAL A 564 -2.92 29.19 -3.40
C VAL A 564 -4.21 29.95 -3.05
N GLN A 565 -4.93 30.49 -4.02
CA GLN A 565 -6.22 31.15 -3.78
C GLN A 565 -7.24 30.20 -3.16
N GLU A 566 -7.29 28.95 -3.62
CA GLU A 566 -8.21 27.93 -3.12
C GLU A 566 -7.89 27.56 -1.66
N ILE A 567 -6.62 27.38 -1.32
CA ILE A 567 -6.21 27.07 0.05
C ILE A 567 -6.48 28.26 0.98
N GLU A 568 -6.14 29.48 0.57
CA GLU A 568 -6.40 30.67 1.37
C GLU A 568 -7.89 30.87 1.64
N ALA A 569 -8.73 30.67 0.62
CA ALA A 569 -10.18 30.82 0.75
C ALA A 569 -10.81 29.70 1.61
N SER A 570 -10.39 28.44 1.43
CA SER A 570 -11.02 27.29 2.10
C SER A 570 -10.46 27.00 3.49
N TYR A 571 -9.14 27.08 3.67
CA TYR A 571 -8.47 26.73 4.92
C TYR A 571 -8.25 27.95 5.81
N ASN A 572 -7.78 29.07 5.25
CA ASN A 572 -7.53 30.30 6.03
C ASN A 572 -8.75 31.22 6.11
N SER A 573 -9.85 30.90 5.41
CA SER A 573 -11.05 31.75 5.32
C SER A 573 -10.73 33.17 4.84
N ASN A 574 -9.72 33.30 3.97
CA ASN A 574 -9.19 34.56 3.48
C ASN A 574 -9.26 34.61 1.95
N SER A 575 -10.00 35.57 1.40
CA SER A 575 -10.05 35.77 -0.05
C SER A 575 -8.92 36.71 -0.48
N ILE A 576 -8.01 36.21 -1.31
CA ILE A 576 -6.85 36.96 -1.80
C ILE A 576 -6.89 37.20 -3.31
N THR A 577 -6.23 38.27 -3.75
CA THR A 577 -6.06 38.60 -5.17
C THR A 577 -5.05 37.67 -5.86
N GLU A 578 -5.06 37.63 -7.19
CA GLU A 578 -4.07 36.90 -7.99
C GLU A 578 -2.63 37.33 -7.67
N HIS A 579 -2.40 38.63 -7.47
CA HIS A 579 -1.08 39.17 -7.13
C HIS A 579 -0.61 38.70 -5.75
N GLN A 580 -1.49 38.72 -4.74
CA GLN A 580 -1.16 38.20 -3.41
C GLN A 580 -0.88 36.68 -3.46
N ALA A 581 -1.65 35.93 -4.26
CA ALA A 581 -1.44 34.49 -4.41
C ALA A 581 -0.10 34.19 -5.09
N GLU A 582 0.29 35.01 -6.07
CA GLU A 582 1.58 34.93 -6.74
C GLU A 582 2.75 35.14 -5.77
N GLU A 583 2.65 36.10 -4.84
CA GLU A 583 3.66 36.37 -3.81
C GLU A 583 3.83 35.21 -2.82
N LEU A 584 2.77 34.43 -2.59
CA LEU A 584 2.76 33.28 -1.67
C LEU A 584 3.24 31.97 -2.34
N ILE A 585 3.44 31.94 -3.66
CA ILE A 585 3.94 30.73 -4.34
C ILE A 585 5.21 30.16 -3.69
N PRO A 586 6.25 30.95 -3.33
CA PRO A 586 7.46 30.39 -2.72
C PRO A 586 7.23 29.75 -1.35
N GLU A 587 6.22 30.19 -0.60
CA GLU A 587 5.84 29.64 0.69
C GLU A 587 5.14 28.28 0.53
N TYR A 588 4.18 28.22 -0.40
CA TYR A 588 3.41 27.00 -0.68
C TYR A 588 4.18 25.98 -1.53
N PHE A 589 5.05 26.47 -2.41
CA PHE A 589 5.79 25.71 -3.42
C PHE A 589 7.27 26.12 -3.40
N GLY A 590 8.01 25.46 -2.52
CA GLY A 590 9.46 25.58 -2.41
C GLY A 590 10.19 24.34 -2.92
N GLN A 591 11.46 24.50 -3.27
CA GLN A 591 12.30 23.34 -3.56
C GLN A 591 12.53 22.56 -2.27
N ILE A 592 12.10 21.30 -2.25
CA ILE A 592 12.31 20.38 -1.14
C ILE A 592 13.68 19.75 -1.30
N LEU A 593 14.57 19.98 -0.32
CA LEU A 593 15.95 19.53 -0.35
C LEU A 593 16.21 18.42 0.67
N THR A 594 16.95 17.40 0.24
CA THR A 594 17.53 16.35 1.11
C THR A 594 19.04 16.34 0.87
N ASN A 595 19.82 16.62 1.90
CA ASN A 595 21.29 16.74 1.80
C ASN A 595 21.74 17.73 0.69
N ASN A 596 21.11 18.91 0.63
CA ASN A 596 21.35 19.96 -0.38
C ASN A 596 21.10 19.53 -1.83
N LYS A 597 20.30 18.49 -2.05
CA LYS A 597 19.85 18.05 -3.38
C LYS A 597 18.33 18.00 -3.43
N PRO A 598 17.70 18.24 -4.59
CA PRO A 598 16.26 18.07 -4.73
C PRO A 598 15.81 16.67 -4.27
N GLU A 599 14.79 16.62 -3.42
CA GLU A 599 14.14 15.38 -3.02
C GLU A 599 13.49 14.73 -4.25
N TRP A 600 13.99 13.56 -4.64
CA TRP A 600 13.58 12.90 -5.88
C TRP A 600 12.14 12.35 -5.79
N LYS A 601 11.67 12.05 -4.57
CA LYS A 601 10.28 11.64 -4.30
C LYS A 601 9.29 12.79 -4.40
N ALA A 602 9.75 14.02 -4.22
CA ALA A 602 8.95 15.22 -4.46
C ALA A 602 8.91 15.54 -5.97
N GLY A 603 8.70 14.54 -6.81
CA GLY A 603 8.80 14.64 -8.27
C GLY A 603 7.58 14.06 -8.97
N ILE A 604 7.63 14.08 -10.30
CA ILE A 604 6.51 13.60 -11.11
C ILE A 604 6.21 12.11 -10.85
N SER A 605 4.93 11.80 -10.64
CA SER A 605 4.44 10.43 -10.48
C SER A 605 3.19 10.19 -11.33
N PRO A 606 3.27 9.39 -12.41
CA PRO A 606 2.08 9.03 -13.20
C PRO A 606 1.12 8.12 -12.42
N VAL A 607 1.64 7.33 -11.47
CA VAL A 607 0.86 6.35 -10.71
C VAL A 607 0.00 7.06 -9.68
N ASN A 608 0.59 7.91 -8.84
CA ASN A 608 -0.17 8.67 -7.84
C ASN A 608 -1.02 9.76 -8.48
N THR A 609 -0.56 10.40 -9.56
CA THR A 609 -1.42 11.34 -10.31
C THR A 609 -2.64 10.63 -10.91
N GLY A 610 -2.48 9.41 -11.43
CA GLY A 610 -3.60 8.59 -11.90
C GLY A 610 -4.58 8.23 -10.78
N PHE A 611 -4.07 7.88 -9.59
CA PHE A 611 -4.93 7.63 -8.43
C PHE A 611 -5.72 8.88 -8.02
N ILE A 612 -5.03 10.01 -7.90
CA ILE A 612 -5.62 11.27 -7.45
C ILE A 612 -6.69 11.74 -8.43
N ASN A 613 -6.35 11.83 -9.72
CA ASN A 613 -7.28 12.36 -10.72
C ASN A 613 -8.48 11.44 -10.98
N ASP A 614 -8.26 10.13 -11.04
CA ASP A 614 -9.31 9.20 -11.47
C ASP A 614 -10.22 8.77 -10.31
N TYR A 615 -9.78 8.90 -9.04
CA TYR A 615 -10.53 8.38 -7.88
C TYR A 615 -10.63 9.34 -6.70
N LEU A 616 -9.59 10.12 -6.41
CA LEU A 616 -9.58 10.97 -5.21
C LEU A 616 -10.26 12.33 -5.44
N ASN A 617 -9.89 13.04 -6.50
CA ASN A 617 -10.46 14.33 -6.87
C ASN A 617 -11.97 14.25 -7.14
N PRO A 618 -12.48 13.21 -7.84
CA PRO A 618 -13.92 13.01 -7.97
C PRO A 618 -14.63 12.80 -6.64
N LYS A 619 -13.95 12.20 -5.63
CA LYS A 619 -14.49 12.04 -4.27
C LYS A 619 -14.43 13.33 -3.45
N ILE A 620 -13.42 14.18 -3.66
CA ILE A 620 -13.25 15.46 -2.93
C ILE A 620 -14.15 16.57 -3.51
N GLY A 621 -14.34 16.59 -4.83
CA GLY A 621 -15.06 17.66 -5.53
C GLY A 621 -16.58 17.58 -5.37
N ASN A 622 -17.24 18.75 -5.33
CA ASN A 622 -18.70 18.91 -5.27
C ASN A 622 -19.43 18.51 -6.58
N GLU A 623 -18.91 17.60 -7.41
CA GLU A 623 -19.72 16.91 -8.43
C GLU A 623 -20.62 15.86 -7.76
N VAL A 624 -21.45 16.40 -6.87
CA VAL A 624 -22.61 15.77 -6.28
C VAL A 624 -23.48 15.35 -7.46
N HIS A 625 -23.55 14.04 -7.73
CA HIS A 625 -24.82 13.31 -7.85
C HIS A 625 -24.68 11.87 -8.37
N LEU A 626 -23.50 11.36 -8.78
CA LEU A 626 -23.40 9.98 -9.31
C LEU A 626 -22.18 9.13 -8.88
N GLU A 627 -21.15 9.69 -8.22
CA GLU A 627 -19.88 8.97 -7.98
C GLU A 627 -19.55 8.62 -6.51
N GLU A 628 -20.18 9.23 -5.50
CA GLU A 628 -19.89 8.94 -4.07
C GLU A 628 -20.05 7.45 -3.70
N ASN A 629 -20.92 6.71 -4.41
CA ASN A 629 -21.14 5.28 -4.18
C ASN A 629 -20.15 4.37 -4.92
N LYS A 630 -19.30 4.90 -5.81
CA LYS A 630 -18.39 4.11 -6.65
C LYS A 630 -16.96 4.06 -6.15
N VAL A 631 -16.52 5.00 -5.32
CA VAL A 631 -15.17 5.01 -4.73
C VAL A 631 -15.25 4.82 -3.22
N SER A 632 -14.51 3.85 -2.68
CA SER A 632 -14.40 3.64 -1.23
C SER A 632 -12.96 3.67 -0.74
N LEU A 633 -12.65 4.62 0.13
CA LEU A 633 -11.38 4.71 0.87
C LEU A 633 -11.52 3.96 2.19
N VAL A 634 -11.26 2.65 2.14
CA VAL A 634 -11.59 1.71 3.22
C VAL A 634 -10.62 1.86 4.38
N SER A 635 -11.11 1.90 5.60
CA SER A 635 -10.34 1.71 6.81
C SER A 635 -11.12 0.86 7.81
N SER A 636 -10.47 0.53 8.93
CA SER A 636 -11.10 -0.14 10.06
C SER A 636 -11.14 0.84 11.21
N LYS A 637 -12.26 0.88 11.93
CA LYS A 637 -12.33 1.55 13.22
C LYS A 637 -11.29 0.96 14.17
N ALA A 638 -10.64 1.81 14.96
CA ALA A 638 -9.63 1.39 15.92
C ALA A 638 -10.23 0.33 16.85
N HIS A 639 -9.58 -0.83 16.94
CA HIS A 639 -9.96 -1.83 17.92
C HIS A 639 -8.75 -2.69 18.30
N PRO A 640 -8.52 -2.99 19.59
CA PRO A 640 -7.34 -3.74 20.04
C PRO A 640 -7.13 -5.06 19.28
N VAL A 641 -8.23 -5.78 19.02
CA VAL A 641 -8.22 -7.10 18.36
C VAL A 641 -7.84 -7.06 16.86
N THR A 642 -8.04 -5.94 16.16
CA THR A 642 -7.86 -5.86 14.71
C THR A 642 -6.42 -6.17 14.30
N ASP A 643 -5.42 -5.67 15.04
CA ASP A 643 -4.00 -5.89 14.72
C ASP A 643 -3.60 -7.37 14.81
N ILE A 644 -4.06 -8.08 15.85
CA ILE A 644 -3.74 -9.51 16.02
C ILE A 644 -4.43 -10.37 14.96
N VAL A 645 -5.64 -10.00 14.52
CA VAL A 645 -6.37 -10.68 13.46
C VAL A 645 -5.70 -10.45 12.09
N ARG A 646 -5.33 -9.20 11.76
CA ARG A 646 -4.61 -8.86 10.51
C ARG A 646 -3.24 -9.52 10.45
N SER A 647 -2.49 -9.48 11.54
CA SER A 647 -1.19 -10.15 11.63
C SER A 647 -1.33 -11.66 11.54
N GLY A 648 -2.34 -12.24 12.19
CA GLY A 648 -2.63 -13.67 12.14
C GLY A 648 -3.00 -14.15 10.74
N ILE A 649 -3.87 -13.44 10.02
CA ILE A 649 -4.28 -13.85 8.67
C ILE A 649 -3.12 -13.75 7.68
N LYS A 650 -2.30 -12.71 7.80
CA LYS A 650 -1.08 -12.52 7.00
C LYS A 650 -0.10 -13.69 7.16
N ASN A 651 0.14 -14.11 8.39
CA ASN A 651 1.04 -15.22 8.70
C ASN A 651 0.43 -16.60 8.36
N SER A 652 -0.89 -16.72 8.38
CA SER A 652 -1.60 -17.94 7.93
C SER A 652 -1.48 -18.14 6.42
N ILE A 653 -1.46 -17.02 5.68
CA ILE A 653 -1.39 -17.03 4.22
C ILE A 653 0.04 -17.23 3.72
N SER A 654 0.97 -16.38 4.18
CA SER A 654 2.31 -16.26 3.63
C SER A 654 3.40 -16.89 4.52
N GLY A 655 4.47 -17.39 3.90
CA GLY A 655 5.63 -17.95 4.60
C GLY A 655 5.64 -19.49 4.65
N THR A 656 6.71 -20.04 5.21
CA THR A 656 6.89 -21.49 5.38
C THR A 656 5.77 -22.07 6.23
N ASN A 657 5.16 -23.17 5.77
CA ASN A 657 3.96 -23.78 6.38
C ASN A 657 2.68 -22.92 6.39
N GLY A 658 2.68 -21.73 5.79
CA GLY A 658 1.46 -21.01 5.45
C GLY A 658 0.74 -21.65 4.26
N ILE A 659 -0.48 -21.25 3.97
CA ILE A 659 -1.29 -21.89 2.92
C ILE A 659 -0.71 -21.72 1.49
N MET A 660 0.10 -20.67 1.27
CA MET A 660 0.79 -20.43 0.01
C MET A 660 2.07 -21.29 -0.15
N ASP A 661 2.49 -22.02 0.87
CA ASP A 661 3.54 -23.03 0.75
C ASP A 661 2.93 -24.31 0.16
N LEU A 662 2.77 -24.33 -1.17
CA LEU A 662 2.10 -25.39 -1.92
C LEU A 662 2.81 -26.74 -1.78
N ALA A 663 4.12 -26.74 -1.53
CA ALA A 663 4.86 -27.96 -1.23
C ALA A 663 4.44 -28.61 0.10
N LYS A 664 3.97 -27.81 1.07
CA LYS A 664 3.53 -28.28 2.39
C LYS A 664 2.01 -28.36 2.54
N LYS A 665 1.29 -27.48 1.86
CA LYS A 665 -0.16 -27.30 1.96
C LYS A 665 -0.88 -27.46 0.61
N PRO A 666 -0.59 -28.49 -0.22
CA PRO A 666 -1.21 -28.60 -1.54
C PRO A 666 -2.74 -28.73 -1.47
N ASN A 667 -3.23 -29.46 -0.47
CA ASN A 667 -4.65 -29.85 -0.36
C ASN A 667 -5.50 -28.90 0.51
N MET A 668 -4.89 -27.97 1.25
CA MET A 668 -5.65 -27.05 2.10
C MET A 668 -6.29 -25.94 1.26
N SER A 669 -7.57 -25.63 1.48
CA SER A 669 -8.24 -24.57 0.74
C SER A 669 -8.13 -23.22 1.44
N PHE A 670 -8.08 -22.12 0.67
CA PHE A 670 -8.16 -20.76 1.25
C PHE A 670 -9.45 -20.55 2.06
N TYR A 671 -10.53 -21.24 1.71
CA TYR A 671 -11.78 -21.25 2.48
C TYR A 671 -11.63 -21.87 3.88
N ASP A 672 -10.56 -22.60 4.15
CA ASP A 672 -10.33 -23.26 5.45
C ASP A 672 -9.57 -22.36 6.44
N LEU A 673 -9.01 -21.22 5.99
CA LEU A 673 -8.14 -20.35 6.80
C LEU A 673 -8.72 -19.96 8.16
N ILE A 674 -10.04 -19.72 8.22
CA ILE A 674 -10.75 -19.25 9.41
C ILE A 674 -11.72 -20.29 9.99
N LYS A 675 -11.70 -21.53 9.49
CA LYS A 675 -12.49 -22.63 10.06
C LYS A 675 -11.85 -23.16 11.34
N SER A 676 -12.62 -23.96 12.09
CA SER A 676 -12.10 -24.72 13.21
C SER A 676 -10.96 -25.64 12.74
N PRO A 677 -9.74 -25.49 13.27
CA PRO A 677 -8.61 -26.26 12.79
C PRO A 677 -8.77 -27.74 13.18
N SER A 678 -8.49 -28.65 12.24
CA SER A 678 -8.37 -30.07 12.56
C SER A 678 -7.14 -30.38 13.43
N ASN A 679 -6.13 -29.51 13.39
CA ASN A 679 -4.94 -29.53 14.23
C ASN A 679 -4.64 -28.10 14.70
N ALA A 680 -4.75 -27.85 16.01
CA ALA A 680 -4.53 -26.53 16.62
C ALA A 680 -3.11 -25.97 16.46
N THR A 681 -2.13 -26.81 16.10
CA THR A 681 -0.72 -26.42 15.87
C THR A 681 -0.40 -26.05 14.43
N ASP A 682 -1.38 -26.15 13.52
CA ASP A 682 -1.16 -25.86 12.11
C ASP A 682 -1.17 -24.35 11.84
N SER A 683 0.00 -23.81 11.48
CA SER A 683 0.22 -22.39 11.22
C SER A 683 -0.52 -21.82 10.02
N ALA A 684 -1.12 -22.66 9.18
CA ALA A 684 -1.96 -22.20 8.08
C ALA A 684 -3.37 -21.75 8.53
N TYR A 685 -3.78 -22.02 9.77
CA TYR A 685 -5.05 -21.52 10.32
C TYR A 685 -4.85 -20.24 11.12
N LEU A 686 -5.79 -19.31 10.99
CA LEU A 686 -5.79 -18.06 11.78
C LEU A 686 -5.80 -18.33 13.29
N ALA A 687 -6.55 -19.36 13.72
CA ALA A 687 -6.69 -19.74 15.12
C ALA A 687 -5.36 -20.04 15.81
N TYR A 688 -4.39 -20.65 15.10
CA TYR A 688 -3.05 -20.91 15.63
C TYR A 688 -2.35 -19.62 16.04
N TRP A 689 -2.43 -18.59 15.19
CA TRP A 689 -1.76 -17.31 15.46
C TRP A 689 -2.46 -16.51 16.56
N LEU A 690 -3.79 -16.52 16.58
CA LEU A 690 -4.55 -15.86 17.65
C LEU A 690 -4.29 -16.49 19.01
N GLY A 691 -4.22 -17.83 19.10
CA GLY A 691 -3.92 -18.53 20.35
C GLY A 691 -2.55 -18.20 20.95
N ARG A 692 -1.62 -17.68 20.14
CA ARG A 692 -0.27 -17.29 20.57
C ARG A 692 -0.16 -15.85 21.10
N GLN A 693 -1.23 -15.05 21.00
CA GLN A 693 -1.22 -13.65 21.44
C GLN A 693 -1.60 -13.49 22.92
N GLN A 694 -1.87 -14.59 23.63
CA GLN A 694 -2.18 -14.54 25.06
C GLN A 694 -0.97 -14.00 25.84
N GLY A 695 -1.21 -13.01 26.68
CA GLY A 695 -0.18 -12.24 27.40
C GLY A 695 -0.79 -11.05 28.15
N ASP A 696 0.01 -10.02 28.42
CA ASP A 696 -0.40 -8.90 29.28
C ASP A 696 -1.52 -8.03 28.72
N PHE A 697 -1.64 -7.95 27.39
CA PHE A 697 -2.76 -7.29 26.70
C PHE A 697 -3.93 -8.26 26.44
N TYR A 698 -3.70 -9.57 26.40
CA TYR A 698 -4.76 -10.55 26.14
C TYR A 698 -4.69 -11.67 27.16
N LYS A 699 -5.40 -11.50 28.28
CA LYS A 699 -5.51 -12.55 29.30
C LYS A 699 -6.19 -13.80 28.74
N GLU A 700 -7.15 -13.59 27.85
CA GLU A 700 -7.97 -14.65 27.28
C GLU A 700 -8.40 -14.26 25.86
N ILE A 701 -8.34 -15.21 24.93
CA ILE A 701 -8.83 -15.05 23.56
C ILE A 701 -9.77 -16.21 23.28
N ASN A 702 -11.06 -15.91 23.16
CA ASN A 702 -12.12 -16.86 22.89
C ASN A 702 -12.48 -16.82 21.40
N LEU A 703 -12.39 -17.96 20.74
CA LEU A 703 -12.73 -18.11 19.32
C LEU A 703 -14.06 -18.85 19.18
N LYS A 704 -14.96 -18.29 18.37
CA LYS A 704 -16.18 -18.95 17.88
C LYS A 704 -16.12 -19.03 16.36
N TYR A 705 -16.70 -20.10 15.82
CA TYR A 705 -16.81 -20.32 14.38
C TYR A 705 -18.29 -20.34 14.03
N SER A 706 -18.67 -19.52 13.06
CA SER A 706 -20.05 -19.42 12.53
C SER A 706 -20.12 -19.86 11.08
#